data_AF-A0AAE0RGZ9-F1
#
_entry.id   AF-A0AAE0RGZ9-F1
#
_cell.length_a   1.000
_cell.length_b   1.000
_cell.length_c   1.000
_cell.angle_alpha   90.00
_cell.angle_beta   90.00
_cell.angle_gamma   90.00
#
_symmetry.space_group_name_H-M   'P 1'
#
loop_
_entity.id
_entity.type
_entity.pdbx_description
1 polymer ?
#
loop_
_entity_poly.entity_id
_entity_poly.type
_entity_poly.pdbx_seq_one_letter_code
_entity_poly.pdbx_strand_id
1 'polypeptide(L)'
;MSFLGGLFGPVCEIDVVLNDAESRKTAELKTEDGKVEKHYLFYDGESVSGKVNLNVKQTGKRLEHQGIRIEFVGQIELFSDKSNTHEFVNLVKELALPGELTQNRSYDFEFMQVEKPYESYVGANVRLRYFLKVTIVRRLSDLVKEYDIIVHQLATYPDVNNSIKMEVGIEDCLHIEFEYNKSKYHLKDVIVGKIYFLLVRIKIQHMELQLIKKEMTGIGPSTTTETETVAKYEIMDGAPVKGESIPIRLFLAGYDLTATMRDVNKKFSVRYFLNLVLVDEEDRRYFKQQFTWSVSGDETHPGVLIMFVHRCVYLLTRTHLHRRACAITSSPTAVFKSVGHVCVPERTVLNSSSIWRSASSDSSWRPPDTSLFVPLAVKSDIAEDGAVGAELTRPLDKRELLKVLNRFYKRKEMQKLAADQGLDACLFHQAFISFRKYVLEMNSINADLHIILSDICYGAGHIDDIFPYFMRYAKQIFPMLDCIDDLRKISDLRVPVNWYPEARAIQRKIVFHAGPTNSGKTYHAIQRYLEAKSGVYCGPLKLLAHEIFEKSNSAGVPCDLVTGEERTFVDPEGKQSNHVACTIEMCSVTTPYEVAVIDEIQMIRDPARGWAWTRALLGLCAEEIHVCGEPAAISFITELMFTTGEEVEVRNYKRLTPFSISDQAVENLDNLKPGDCIVCFSKNDIYSVSRQIEIRGLECAVIYGSLPPGTKLAQAKKFNDPDDPCKILVATDAIGMGLNLSIRRIIFNSLVKPSVNEKGEKEMDTISTSQALQIAGRAGRFSSMFKEGEVTTMHRDDLPVLKEILNRTVDPVETAGLHPTAEQIEMFAYHLPEATLSNLIDIFVSLSQVDGLYFVCNIDDFKFLADMIQHIPLNLRSRYVFCTAPINKKQPFVCTSFLKFARQFSRDEPLTFAWLCRHINWPLVPPKNIKDLVHLEAVHDVLDLYLWLSYRFMDMFPDASLVREIQQELDNNIQVGVRNITRLIRATEVQGTSAGSTAESKASPLPGLRLRKARGSKSHVHLKQDTMGTDNSLSARLVQEGLLTPELLQQLQTEWTKEQKTSGPTGTNSKNKKKK
;
A
#
# COMPACT_ATOMS: atom_id res chain seq x y z
N MET A 1 -10.78 4.80 83.35
CA MET A 1 -10.52 6.27 83.45
C MET A 1 -11.17 6.91 82.23
N SER A 2 -12.18 7.76 82.42
CA SER A 2 -13.11 8.15 81.34
C SER A 2 -13.31 9.67 81.25
N PHE A 3 -12.20 10.43 81.28
CA PHE A 3 -12.23 11.90 81.42
C PHE A 3 -11.20 12.64 80.53
N LEU A 4 -10.63 11.99 79.51
CA LEU A 4 -9.56 12.54 78.66
C LEU A 4 -9.82 12.46 77.14
N GLY A 5 -10.90 11.80 76.69
CA GLY A 5 -11.15 11.57 75.26
C GLY A 5 -11.62 12.78 74.44
N GLY A 6 -11.90 13.93 75.07
CA GLY A 6 -12.56 15.07 74.42
C GLY A 6 -11.66 16.08 73.70
N LEU A 7 -10.33 15.99 73.81
CA LEU A 7 -9.42 17.08 73.39
C LEU A 7 -8.85 16.98 71.96
N PHE A 8 -8.97 15.83 71.28
CA PHE A 8 -8.22 15.53 70.04
C PHE A 8 -9.11 15.35 68.78
N GLY A 9 -10.30 15.95 68.76
CA GLY A 9 -11.08 16.07 67.52
C GLY A 9 -10.42 17.05 66.52
N PRO A 10 -10.57 16.84 65.20
CA PRO A 10 -10.00 17.73 64.19
C PRO A 10 -10.55 19.15 64.32
N VAL A 11 -9.67 20.15 64.27
CA VAL A 11 -9.99 21.58 64.48
C VAL A 11 -10.97 22.11 63.43
N CYS A 12 -10.80 21.66 62.19
CA CYS A 12 -11.71 21.88 61.08
C CYS A 12 -11.98 20.55 60.39
N GLU A 13 -13.23 20.34 59.98
CA GLU A 13 -13.65 19.27 59.09
C GLU A 13 -13.73 19.82 57.67
N ILE A 14 -13.19 19.07 56.72
CA ILE A 14 -13.21 19.38 55.29
C ILE A 14 -14.27 18.48 54.66
N ASP A 15 -15.15 19.08 53.86
CA ASP A 15 -16.14 18.41 53.05
C ASP A 15 -16.13 18.94 51.60
N VAL A 16 -16.49 18.11 50.62
CA VAL A 16 -16.44 18.44 49.18
C VAL A 16 -17.73 17.95 48.52
N VAL A 17 -18.52 18.89 47.99
CA VAL A 17 -19.79 18.62 47.31
C VAL A 17 -19.67 19.02 45.85
N LEU A 18 -19.86 18.06 44.93
CA LEU A 18 -19.90 18.34 43.49
C LEU A 18 -21.18 19.09 43.12
N ASN A 19 -21.12 19.97 42.10
CA ASN A 19 -22.27 20.77 41.68
C ASN A 19 -23.44 19.93 41.11
N ASP A 20 -23.17 18.71 40.67
CA ASP A 20 -24.12 17.76 40.08
C ASP A 20 -24.29 16.46 40.89
N ALA A 21 -23.93 16.49 42.19
CA ALA A 21 -23.87 15.33 43.09
C ALA A 21 -25.15 14.48 43.21
N GLU A 22 -26.32 15.07 42.95
CA GLU A 22 -27.63 14.38 42.96
C GLU A 22 -27.96 13.65 41.64
N SER A 23 -27.35 14.07 40.53
CA SER A 23 -27.66 13.58 39.17
C SER A 23 -26.50 12.80 38.51
N ARG A 24 -25.27 12.97 39.00
CA ARG A 24 -24.07 12.32 38.43
C ARG A 24 -24.11 10.81 38.66
N LYS A 25 -23.82 10.04 37.60
CA LYS A 25 -23.65 8.58 37.67
C LYS A 25 -22.56 8.21 38.69
N THR A 26 -22.73 7.06 39.32
CA THR A 26 -21.71 6.45 40.21
C THR A 26 -21.28 5.12 39.62
N ALA A 27 -19.99 4.83 39.72
CA ALA A 27 -19.42 3.53 39.36
C ALA A 27 -18.96 2.80 40.63
N GLU A 28 -18.76 1.49 40.50
CA GLU A 28 -18.29 0.63 41.58
C GLU A 28 -16.89 0.12 41.23
N LEU A 29 -15.95 0.24 42.18
CA LEU A 29 -14.55 -0.12 42.01
C LEU A 29 -14.09 -0.99 43.18
N LYS A 30 -13.41 -2.09 42.84
CA LYS A 30 -12.85 -3.04 43.81
C LYS A 30 -11.53 -2.50 44.36
N THR A 31 -11.42 -2.39 45.68
CA THR A 31 -10.22 -1.92 46.39
C THR A 31 -9.21 -3.04 46.60
N GLU A 32 -7.99 -2.67 47.02
CA GLU A 32 -6.91 -3.60 47.42
C GLU A 32 -7.36 -4.62 48.50
N ASP A 33 -8.25 -4.21 49.41
CA ASP A 33 -8.87 -5.05 50.44
C ASP A 33 -9.94 -6.03 49.90
N GLY A 34 -10.20 -6.02 48.58
CA GLY A 34 -11.29 -6.77 47.93
C GLY A 34 -12.70 -6.20 48.18
N LYS A 35 -12.82 -5.10 48.92
CA LYS A 35 -14.11 -4.41 49.16
C LYS A 35 -14.50 -3.62 47.91
N VAL A 36 -15.78 -3.64 47.55
CA VAL A 36 -16.33 -2.76 46.51
C VAL A 36 -16.67 -1.40 47.13
N GLU A 37 -16.07 -0.34 46.62
CA GLU A 37 -16.42 1.04 46.93
C GLU A 37 -17.19 1.69 45.76
N LYS A 38 -17.92 2.76 46.05
CA LYS A 38 -18.82 3.41 45.09
C LYS A 38 -18.55 4.90 45.05
N HIS A 39 -18.03 5.37 43.92
CA HIS A 39 -17.55 6.74 43.73
C HIS A 39 -18.22 7.39 42.51
N TYR A 40 -18.15 8.73 42.41
CA TYR A 40 -18.71 9.45 41.27
C TYR A 40 -17.96 9.13 39.97
N LEU A 41 -18.72 8.88 38.91
CA LEU A 41 -18.19 8.58 37.58
C LEU A 41 -17.97 9.87 36.78
N PHE A 42 -16.84 9.94 36.10
CA PHE A 42 -16.46 10.99 35.16
C PHE A 42 -15.96 10.37 33.85
N TYR A 43 -16.01 11.16 32.78
CA TYR A 43 -15.41 10.84 31.48
C TYR A 43 -14.30 11.84 31.13
N ASP A 44 -13.46 11.50 30.15
CA ASP A 44 -12.45 12.40 29.61
C ASP A 44 -13.08 13.70 29.06
N GLY A 45 -12.37 14.82 29.18
CA GLY A 45 -12.86 16.15 28.78
C GLY A 45 -14.01 16.72 29.62
N GLU A 46 -14.61 16.01 30.58
CA GLU A 46 -15.59 16.59 31.50
C GLU A 46 -14.95 17.62 32.46
N SER A 47 -15.63 18.74 32.70
CA SER A 47 -15.28 19.67 33.78
C SER A 47 -15.58 19.06 35.16
N VAL A 48 -14.81 19.45 36.16
CA VAL A 48 -14.96 19.00 37.56
C VAL A 48 -15.17 20.24 38.43
N SER A 49 -16.39 20.46 38.92
CA SER A 49 -16.73 21.65 39.72
C SER A 49 -17.63 21.33 40.91
N GLY A 50 -17.52 22.15 41.96
CA GLY A 50 -18.19 21.93 43.23
C GLY A 50 -17.85 22.99 44.28
N LYS A 51 -18.05 22.64 45.54
CA LYS A 51 -17.81 23.50 46.71
C LYS A 51 -17.02 22.74 47.76
N VAL A 52 -15.95 23.36 48.27
CA VAL A 52 -15.20 22.93 49.45
C VAL A 52 -15.81 23.58 50.70
N ASN A 53 -16.42 22.79 51.56
CA ASN A 53 -17.04 23.22 52.81
C ASN A 53 -16.06 23.01 53.97
N LEU A 54 -15.76 24.07 54.72
CA LEU A 54 -14.86 24.05 55.86
C LEU A 54 -15.63 24.33 57.14
N ASN A 55 -15.78 23.31 57.99
CA ASN A 55 -16.57 23.36 59.23
C ASN A 55 -15.65 23.41 60.46
N VAL A 56 -15.64 24.55 61.17
CA VAL A 56 -14.76 24.77 62.34
C VAL A 56 -15.42 24.20 63.59
N LYS A 57 -14.92 23.06 64.09
CA LYS A 57 -15.58 22.28 65.17
C LYS A 57 -15.42 22.86 66.58
N GLN A 58 -14.60 23.90 66.76
CA GLN A 58 -14.37 24.53 68.08
C GLN A 58 -14.71 26.02 68.02
N THR A 59 -15.95 26.35 68.36
CA THR A 59 -16.48 27.71 68.41
C THR A 59 -15.58 28.63 69.24
N GLY A 60 -15.06 29.69 68.62
CA GLY A 60 -14.19 30.68 69.26
C GLY A 60 -12.68 30.42 69.15
N LYS A 61 -12.22 29.27 68.63
CA LYS A 61 -10.82 29.12 68.19
C LYS A 61 -10.67 29.54 66.74
N ARG A 62 -9.53 30.18 66.44
CA ARG A 62 -9.15 30.58 65.08
C ARG A 62 -8.22 29.55 64.48
N LEU A 63 -8.40 29.24 63.19
CA LEU A 63 -7.49 28.41 62.43
C LEU A 63 -6.64 29.29 61.51
N GLU A 64 -5.40 29.56 61.93
CA GLU A 64 -4.38 30.14 61.06
C GLU A 64 -4.01 29.15 59.94
N HIS A 65 -3.97 29.64 58.69
CA HIS A 65 -3.54 28.90 57.52
C HIS A 65 -2.64 29.76 56.62
N GLN A 66 -1.68 29.14 55.95
CA GLN A 66 -0.80 29.77 54.96
C GLN A 66 -1.34 29.66 53.53
N GLY A 67 -2.51 29.04 53.37
CA GLY A 67 -3.23 28.94 52.11
C GLY A 67 -4.26 27.83 52.18
N ILE A 68 -5.27 27.88 51.31
CA ILE A 68 -6.23 26.81 51.09
C ILE A 68 -6.29 26.56 49.59
N ARG A 69 -6.07 25.33 49.17
CA ARG A 69 -6.13 24.93 47.76
C ARG A 69 -6.89 23.62 47.60
N ILE A 70 -7.45 23.42 46.41
CA ILE A 70 -7.91 22.11 45.93
C ILE A 70 -7.07 21.71 44.72
N GLU A 71 -6.77 20.44 44.63
CA GLU A 71 -5.87 19.83 43.65
C GLU A 71 -6.65 18.67 43.00
N PHE A 72 -6.85 18.69 41.69
CA PHE A 72 -7.32 17.52 40.93
C PHE A 72 -6.10 16.71 40.52
N VAL A 73 -5.97 15.47 41.02
CA VAL A 73 -4.80 14.62 40.80
C VAL A 73 -5.23 13.32 40.13
N GLY A 74 -4.54 12.95 39.04
CA GLY A 74 -4.54 11.62 38.46
C GLY A 74 -3.13 11.02 38.60
N GLN A 75 -3.01 9.88 39.30
CA GLN A 75 -1.71 9.26 39.57
C GLN A 75 -1.72 7.73 39.44
N ILE A 76 -0.54 7.19 39.15
CA ILE A 76 -0.24 5.75 39.13
C ILE A 76 0.63 5.42 40.34
N GLU A 77 0.18 4.50 41.17
CA GLU A 77 0.85 3.97 42.35
C GLU A 77 1.34 2.54 42.04
N LEU A 78 2.62 2.25 42.30
CA LEU A 78 3.21 0.93 42.09
C LEU A 78 3.49 0.29 43.45
N PHE A 79 2.83 -0.83 43.77
CA PHE A 79 2.86 -1.40 45.12
C PHE A 79 4.22 -1.98 45.52
N SER A 80 5.04 -2.34 44.53
CA SER A 80 6.43 -2.77 44.70
C SER A 80 7.38 -1.63 45.12
N ASP A 81 7.01 -0.37 44.89
CA ASP A 81 7.76 0.81 45.33
C ASP A 81 6.80 1.91 45.82
N LYS A 82 6.35 1.77 47.07
CA LYS A 82 5.44 2.72 47.73
C LYS A 82 6.04 4.12 47.95
N SER A 83 7.26 4.40 47.50
CA SER A 83 7.84 5.75 47.47
C SER A 83 7.62 6.49 46.14
N ASN A 84 7.10 5.80 45.12
CA ASN A 84 7.26 6.17 43.71
C ASN A 84 5.91 6.35 43.02
N THR A 85 5.15 7.34 43.50
CA THR A 85 3.87 7.75 42.93
C THR A 85 4.09 8.60 41.67
N HIS A 86 3.45 8.22 40.56
CA HIS A 86 3.57 8.90 39.28
C HIS A 86 2.30 9.68 38.95
N GLU A 87 2.24 10.94 39.39
CA GLU A 87 1.25 11.91 38.90
C GLU A 87 1.40 12.09 37.37
N PHE A 88 0.27 12.08 36.65
CA PHE A 88 0.20 12.35 35.21
C PHE A 88 -0.79 13.47 34.86
N VAL A 89 -1.71 13.80 35.77
CA VAL A 89 -2.48 15.05 35.78
C VAL A 89 -2.43 15.64 37.18
N ASN A 90 -2.09 16.92 37.30
CA ASN A 90 -2.20 17.68 38.54
C ASN A 90 -2.64 19.11 38.22
N LEU A 91 -3.87 19.47 38.59
CA LEU A 91 -4.44 20.82 38.41
C LEU A 91 -4.70 21.45 39.77
N VAL A 92 -4.07 22.58 40.05
CA VAL A 92 -4.16 23.27 41.36
C VAL A 92 -5.05 24.52 41.25
N LYS A 93 -5.97 24.68 42.20
CA LYS A 93 -6.79 25.88 42.37
C LYS A 93 -6.64 26.43 43.78
N GLU A 94 -6.08 27.63 43.90
CA GLU A 94 -6.09 28.36 45.17
C GLU A 94 -7.51 28.86 45.49
N LEU A 95 -7.96 28.58 46.70
CA LEU A 95 -9.28 28.94 47.24
C LEU A 95 -9.18 30.09 48.24
N ALA A 96 -8.10 30.14 49.02
CA ALA A 96 -7.78 31.25 49.90
C ALA A 96 -6.28 31.49 50.05
N LEU A 97 -5.91 32.77 50.05
CA LEU A 97 -4.59 33.28 50.47
C LEU A 97 -4.34 33.02 51.97
N PRO A 98 -3.10 33.19 52.48
CA PRO A 98 -2.82 33.15 53.92
C PRO A 98 -3.80 33.97 54.77
N GLY A 99 -4.24 33.43 55.91
CA GLY A 99 -5.22 34.10 56.77
C GLY A 99 -5.69 33.31 57.98
N GLU A 100 -6.78 33.78 58.60
CA GLU A 100 -7.44 33.16 59.74
C GLU A 100 -8.88 32.74 59.37
N LEU A 101 -9.22 31.46 59.59
CA LEU A 101 -10.59 30.95 59.50
C LEU A 101 -11.21 30.95 60.92
N THR A 102 -12.28 31.73 61.10
CA THR A 102 -12.93 31.98 62.41
C THR A 102 -14.39 31.49 62.48
N GLN A 103 -14.95 31.13 61.34
CA GLN A 103 -16.32 30.63 61.14
C GLN A 103 -16.30 29.65 59.97
N ASN A 104 -17.36 28.87 59.79
CA ASN A 104 -17.49 27.98 58.65
C ASN A 104 -17.51 28.78 57.34
N ARG A 105 -16.89 28.25 56.28
CA ARG A 105 -16.89 28.85 54.93
C ARG A 105 -17.01 27.79 53.86
N SER A 106 -17.64 28.16 52.75
CA SER A 106 -17.64 27.38 51.51
C SER A 106 -16.83 28.11 50.45
N TYR A 107 -16.07 27.37 49.66
CA TYR A 107 -15.23 27.87 48.57
C TYR A 107 -15.59 27.14 47.28
N ASP A 108 -16.03 27.89 46.28
CA ASP A 108 -16.42 27.34 44.98
C ASP A 108 -15.17 27.03 44.15
N PHE A 109 -15.17 25.88 43.48
CA PHE A 109 -14.07 25.47 42.59
C PHE A 109 -14.60 24.93 41.27
N GLU A 110 -13.79 25.12 40.23
CA GLU A 110 -14.05 24.62 38.88
C GLU A 110 -12.73 24.39 38.15
N PHE A 111 -12.57 23.17 37.66
CA PHE A 111 -11.57 22.77 36.68
C PHE A 111 -12.29 22.50 35.35
N MET A 112 -12.00 23.29 34.32
CA MET A 112 -12.68 23.19 33.03
C MET A 112 -12.00 22.15 32.14
N GLN A 113 -12.81 21.35 31.43
CA GLN A 113 -12.38 20.40 30.41
C GLN A 113 -11.17 19.53 30.83
N VAL A 114 -11.31 18.85 31.97
CA VAL A 114 -10.19 18.14 32.60
C VAL A 114 -9.81 16.90 31.79
N GLU A 115 -8.57 16.84 31.33
CA GLU A 115 -7.98 15.64 30.72
C GLU A 115 -7.95 14.49 31.73
N LYS A 116 -8.48 13.33 31.34
CA LYS A 116 -8.51 12.09 32.12
C LYS A 116 -8.19 10.92 31.17
N PRO A 117 -6.96 10.86 30.62
CA PRO A 117 -6.63 10.05 29.44
C PRO A 117 -6.67 8.53 29.64
N TYR A 118 -6.82 8.07 30.88
CA TYR A 118 -6.77 6.66 31.27
C TYR A 118 -7.96 6.29 32.17
N GLU A 119 -8.52 5.10 31.97
CA GLU A 119 -9.55 4.51 32.85
C GLU A 119 -8.97 4.14 34.23
N SER A 120 -9.75 4.36 35.29
CA SER A 120 -9.38 4.03 36.68
C SER A 120 -9.17 2.52 36.85
N TYR A 121 -8.12 2.14 37.59
CA TYR A 121 -7.70 0.74 37.70
C TYR A 121 -7.18 0.40 39.10
N VAL A 122 -7.57 -0.76 39.62
CA VAL A 122 -6.92 -1.37 40.79
C VAL A 122 -6.49 -2.78 40.38
N GLY A 123 -5.18 -3.00 40.38
CA GLY A 123 -4.53 -4.23 39.97
C GLY A 123 -3.89 -4.99 41.14
N ALA A 124 -3.06 -5.96 40.81
CA ALA A 124 -2.29 -6.75 41.77
C ALA A 124 -1.00 -6.06 42.21
N ASN A 125 -0.36 -5.30 41.32
CA ASN A 125 0.91 -4.60 41.54
C ASN A 125 0.83 -3.08 41.25
N VAL A 126 -0.28 -2.60 40.67
CA VAL A 126 -0.46 -1.19 40.25
C VAL A 126 -1.88 -0.68 40.52
N ARG A 127 -2.01 0.59 40.87
CA ARG A 127 -3.27 1.32 41.01
C ARG A 127 -3.22 2.63 40.24
N LEU A 128 -4.23 2.91 39.43
CA LEU A 128 -4.44 4.20 38.76
C LEU A 128 -5.73 4.80 39.32
N ARG A 129 -5.60 5.92 40.05
CA ARG A 129 -6.71 6.62 40.70
C ARG A 129 -6.73 8.09 40.32
N TYR A 130 -7.94 8.68 40.37
CA TYR A 130 -8.16 10.11 40.29
C TYR A 130 -8.86 10.58 41.56
N PHE A 131 -8.48 11.73 42.09
CA PHE A 131 -9.07 12.27 43.31
C PHE A 131 -8.98 13.79 43.38
N LEU A 132 -9.93 14.39 44.10
CA LEU A 132 -9.86 15.77 44.56
C LEU A 132 -9.20 15.80 45.94
N LYS A 133 -8.09 16.52 46.04
CA LYS A 133 -7.29 16.70 47.26
C LYS A 133 -7.42 18.15 47.73
N VAL A 134 -8.04 18.35 48.89
CA VAL A 134 -8.11 19.66 49.54
C VAL A 134 -6.99 19.75 50.57
N THR A 135 -6.18 20.80 50.47
CA THR A 135 -5.02 21.05 51.33
C THR A 135 -5.17 22.43 52.01
N ILE A 136 -5.34 22.43 53.33
CA ILE A 136 -5.20 23.63 54.17
C ILE A 136 -3.76 23.67 54.69
N VAL A 137 -2.94 24.57 54.15
CA VAL A 137 -1.52 24.70 54.48
C VAL A 137 -1.37 25.34 55.87
N ARG A 138 -0.57 24.76 56.76
CA ARG A 138 -0.43 25.20 58.16
C ARG A 138 1.00 25.07 58.66
N ARG A 139 1.42 26.02 59.51
CA ARG A 139 2.78 26.15 60.07
C ARG A 139 3.33 24.92 60.85
N LEU A 140 2.51 23.93 61.17
CA LEU A 140 2.90 22.73 61.92
C LEU A 140 2.60 21.43 61.15
N SER A 141 1.38 21.30 60.64
CA SER A 141 0.92 20.14 59.90
C SER A 141 -0.32 20.51 59.09
N ASP A 142 -0.24 20.35 57.77
CA ASP A 142 -1.35 20.61 56.85
C ASP A 142 -2.56 19.73 57.18
N LEU A 143 -3.77 20.23 56.89
CA LEU A 143 -4.97 19.40 56.89
C LEU A 143 -5.27 19.02 55.44
N VAL A 144 -5.03 17.75 55.11
CA VAL A 144 -5.27 17.17 53.79
C VAL A 144 -6.48 16.26 53.85
N LYS A 145 -7.34 16.34 52.84
CA LYS A 145 -8.48 15.43 52.66
C LYS A 145 -8.65 15.08 51.18
N GLU A 146 -8.69 13.79 50.88
CA GLU A 146 -8.89 13.26 49.53
C GLU A 146 -10.32 12.73 49.33
N TYR A 147 -10.79 12.83 48.08
CA TYR A 147 -12.06 12.33 47.57
C TYR A 147 -11.82 11.65 46.22
N ASP A 148 -11.79 10.32 46.20
CA ASP A 148 -11.64 9.53 44.97
C ASP A 148 -12.86 9.70 44.03
N ILE A 149 -12.57 9.60 42.73
CA ILE A 149 -13.55 9.51 41.65
C ILE A 149 -13.15 8.38 40.69
N ILE A 150 -14.11 7.86 39.94
CA ILE A 150 -13.86 6.85 38.90
C ILE A 150 -13.92 7.52 37.53
N VAL A 151 -12.95 7.21 36.69
CA VAL A 151 -12.92 7.59 35.27
C VAL A 151 -13.09 6.32 34.44
N HIS A 152 -14.03 6.33 33.50
CA HIS A 152 -14.10 5.32 32.44
C HIS A 152 -13.71 5.95 31.10
N GLN A 153 -13.15 5.16 30.18
CA GLN A 153 -12.85 5.63 28.82
C GLN A 153 -13.88 5.08 27.82
N LEU A 154 -14.66 5.96 27.19
CA LEU A 154 -15.66 5.55 26.20
C LEU A 154 -14.99 5.24 24.86
N ALA A 155 -14.81 3.97 24.54
CA ALA A 155 -14.20 3.50 23.30
C ALA A 155 -15.25 2.90 22.34
N THR A 156 -15.75 3.71 21.40
CA THR A 156 -16.57 3.21 20.28
C THR A 156 -15.66 2.65 19.18
N TYR A 157 -15.78 1.36 18.88
CA TYR A 157 -15.18 0.74 17.69
C TYR A 157 -16.26 0.41 16.65
N PRO A 158 -15.95 0.41 15.34
CA PRO A 158 -16.85 -0.11 14.32
C PRO A 158 -17.04 -1.64 14.48
N ASP A 159 -18.26 -2.13 14.21
CA ASP A 159 -18.65 -3.56 14.29
C ASP A 159 -18.05 -4.41 13.15
N VAL A 160 -16.72 -4.45 13.06
CA VAL A 160 -15.96 -5.26 12.10
C VAL A 160 -15.92 -6.70 12.60
N ASN A 161 -16.95 -7.47 12.27
CA ASN A 161 -17.11 -8.90 12.61
C ASN A 161 -16.19 -9.80 11.77
N ASN A 162 -14.88 -9.69 11.96
CA ASN A 162 -13.91 -10.65 11.45
C ASN A 162 -13.83 -11.84 12.41
N SER A 163 -14.16 -13.06 11.95
CA SER A 163 -13.92 -14.26 12.76
C SER A 163 -12.43 -14.56 12.87
N ILE A 164 -12.03 -15.20 13.97
CA ILE A 164 -10.64 -15.45 14.34
C ILE A 164 -10.47 -16.91 14.68
N LYS A 165 -9.49 -17.54 14.04
CA LYS A 165 -9.13 -18.93 14.24
C LYS A 165 -7.93 -19.03 15.20
N MET A 166 -8.08 -19.80 16.26
CA MET A 166 -7.02 -20.20 17.18
C MET A 166 -6.70 -21.68 16.93
N GLU A 167 -5.59 -21.95 16.26
CA GLU A 167 -5.18 -23.30 15.87
C GLU A 167 -4.19 -23.93 16.85
N VAL A 168 -4.47 -25.18 17.23
CA VAL A 168 -3.57 -26.10 17.94
C VAL A 168 -3.17 -27.21 16.98
N GLY A 169 -2.05 -27.01 16.27
CA GLY A 169 -1.46 -27.99 15.37
C GLY A 169 -0.24 -28.67 16.00
N ILE A 170 -0.24 -30.00 16.01
CA ILE A 170 0.91 -30.86 16.25
C ILE A 170 1.00 -31.78 15.03
N GLU A 171 2.11 -31.71 14.30
CA GLU A 171 2.30 -32.41 13.03
C GLU A 171 1.95 -33.90 13.13
N ASP A 172 1.11 -34.36 12.19
CA ASP A 172 0.54 -35.72 12.13
C ASP A 172 -0.22 -36.23 13.39
N CYS A 173 -0.38 -35.43 14.45
CA CYS A 173 -0.85 -35.92 15.75
C CYS A 173 -2.13 -35.25 16.26
N LEU A 174 -2.27 -33.94 16.09
CA LEU A 174 -3.40 -33.16 16.59
C LEU A 174 -3.62 -31.92 15.72
N HIS A 175 -4.86 -31.64 15.35
CA HIS A 175 -5.25 -30.38 14.72
C HIS A 175 -6.64 -29.99 15.21
N ILE A 176 -6.68 -28.99 16.08
CA ILE A 176 -7.91 -28.42 16.63
C ILE A 176 -7.95 -26.94 16.25
N GLU A 177 -9.07 -26.50 15.69
CA GLU A 177 -9.31 -25.10 15.32
C GLU A 177 -10.42 -24.54 16.20
N PHE A 178 -10.17 -23.45 16.94
CA PHE A 178 -11.21 -22.70 17.65
C PHE A 178 -11.49 -21.38 16.93
N GLU A 179 -12.62 -21.30 16.23
CA GLU A 179 -13.11 -20.09 15.59
C GLU A 179 -13.98 -19.27 16.57
N TYR A 180 -13.80 -17.95 16.64
CA TYR A 180 -14.68 -17.06 17.41
C TYR A 180 -14.93 -15.71 16.72
N ASN A 181 -16.05 -15.06 17.05
CA ASN A 181 -16.70 -14.06 16.19
C ASN A 181 -16.07 -12.64 16.15
N LYS A 182 -15.20 -12.25 17.09
CA LYS A 182 -14.60 -10.91 17.13
C LYS A 182 -13.18 -10.91 17.73
N SER A 183 -12.34 -9.94 17.34
CA SER A 183 -11.09 -9.62 18.07
C SER A 183 -11.33 -8.79 19.34
N LYS A 184 -12.46 -8.06 19.37
CA LYS A 184 -12.81 -7.10 20.40
C LYS A 184 -14.19 -7.41 20.93
N TYR A 185 -14.33 -7.41 22.25
CA TYR A 185 -15.57 -7.63 22.96
C TYR A 185 -15.82 -6.50 23.95
N HIS A 186 -17.07 -6.05 24.02
CA HIS A 186 -17.51 -5.21 25.13
C HIS A 186 -17.51 -6.03 26.43
N LEU A 187 -17.34 -5.39 27.60
CA LEU A 187 -17.28 -6.10 28.90
C LEU A 187 -18.52 -6.97 29.20
N LYS A 188 -19.65 -6.72 28.54
CA LYS A 188 -20.89 -7.51 28.69
C LYS A 188 -21.24 -8.37 27.47
N ASP A 189 -20.40 -8.39 26.44
CA ASP A 189 -20.63 -9.13 25.20
C ASP A 189 -20.58 -10.65 25.41
N VAL A 190 -20.88 -11.42 24.36
CA VAL A 190 -20.76 -12.88 24.35
C VAL A 190 -19.72 -13.29 23.32
N ILE A 191 -18.67 -13.99 23.78
CA ILE A 191 -17.72 -14.66 22.89
C ILE A 191 -18.45 -15.86 22.30
N VAL A 192 -18.89 -15.72 21.05
CA VAL A 192 -19.56 -16.79 20.30
C VAL A 192 -18.54 -17.41 19.36
N GLY A 193 -18.36 -18.72 19.44
CA GLY A 193 -17.39 -19.44 18.64
C GLY A 193 -17.75 -20.90 18.45
N LYS A 194 -16.83 -21.64 17.84
CA LYS A 194 -16.96 -23.06 17.54
C LYS A 194 -15.59 -23.72 17.47
N ILE A 195 -15.43 -24.84 18.16
CA ILE A 195 -14.24 -25.69 18.08
C ILE A 195 -14.48 -26.78 17.05
N TYR A 196 -13.50 -27.05 16.19
CA TYR A 196 -13.52 -28.10 15.17
C TYR A 196 -12.36 -29.07 15.40
N PHE A 197 -12.63 -30.37 15.40
CA PHE A 197 -11.62 -31.42 15.58
C PHE A 197 -11.18 -31.96 14.21
N LEU A 198 -10.18 -31.32 13.60
CA LEU A 198 -9.73 -31.58 12.23
C LEU A 198 -8.83 -32.82 12.13
N LEU A 199 -8.01 -33.07 13.16
CA LEU A 199 -7.23 -34.30 13.34
C LEU A 199 -7.08 -34.60 14.84
N VAL A 200 -7.39 -35.82 15.25
CA VAL A 200 -7.18 -36.28 16.64
C VAL A 200 -6.56 -37.68 16.58
N ARG A 201 -5.24 -37.78 16.76
CA ARG A 201 -4.54 -39.05 17.01
C ARG A 201 -4.06 -39.17 18.46
N ILE A 202 -3.80 -38.05 19.12
CA ILE A 202 -3.59 -38.00 20.59
C ILE A 202 -4.96 -38.07 21.27
N LYS A 203 -5.10 -38.98 22.25
CA LYS A 203 -6.31 -39.06 23.07
C LYS A 203 -6.33 -37.94 24.12
N ILE A 204 -7.09 -36.89 23.84
CA ILE A 204 -7.42 -35.88 24.84
C ILE A 204 -8.29 -36.52 25.93
N GLN A 205 -8.05 -36.18 27.20
CA GLN A 205 -8.84 -36.57 28.35
C GLN A 205 -9.73 -35.41 28.84
N HIS A 206 -9.23 -34.18 28.75
CA HIS A 206 -9.93 -32.97 29.23
C HIS A 206 -9.58 -31.76 28.35
N MET A 207 -10.55 -30.85 28.15
CA MET A 207 -10.35 -29.59 27.45
C MET A 207 -11.12 -28.44 28.14
N GLU A 208 -10.43 -27.34 28.43
CA GLU A 208 -11.01 -26.11 28.99
C GLU A 208 -10.58 -24.87 28.18
N LEU A 209 -11.44 -23.85 28.14
CA LEU A 209 -11.12 -22.51 27.64
C LEU A 209 -11.06 -21.55 28.83
N GLN A 210 -9.89 -20.97 29.07
CA GLN A 210 -9.67 -20.01 30.14
C GLN A 210 -9.63 -18.57 29.59
N LEU A 211 -10.19 -17.62 30.34
CA LEU A 211 -9.96 -16.19 30.13
C LEU A 211 -8.89 -15.72 31.12
N ILE A 212 -7.72 -15.36 30.61
CA ILE A 212 -6.55 -14.96 31.40
C ILE A 212 -6.34 -13.46 31.28
N LYS A 213 -6.26 -12.78 32.41
CA LYS A 213 -5.80 -11.40 32.56
C LYS A 213 -4.30 -11.43 32.90
N LYS A 214 -3.49 -10.69 32.16
CA LYS A 214 -2.08 -10.45 32.48
C LYS A 214 -1.87 -8.97 32.76
N GLU A 215 -1.26 -8.69 33.90
CA GLU A 215 -0.90 -7.34 34.34
C GLU A 215 0.62 -7.24 34.29
N MET A 216 1.14 -6.42 33.38
CA MET A 216 2.56 -6.19 33.20
C MET A 216 2.92 -4.83 33.79
N THR A 217 3.83 -4.77 34.75
CA THR A 217 4.31 -3.52 35.38
C THR A 217 5.81 -3.35 35.13
N GLY A 218 6.22 -2.15 34.72
CA GLY A 218 7.61 -1.84 34.33
C GLY A 218 8.25 -0.80 35.23
N ILE A 219 9.39 -1.15 35.84
CA ILE A 219 10.24 -0.24 36.62
C ILE A 219 11.67 -0.35 36.09
N GLY A 220 12.12 0.70 35.39
CA GLY A 220 13.44 0.73 34.76
C GLY A 220 13.64 -0.43 33.77
N PRO A 221 14.75 -1.19 33.85
CA PRO A 221 15.00 -2.33 32.98
C PRO A 221 14.27 -3.62 33.40
N SER A 222 13.49 -3.60 34.48
CA SER A 222 12.78 -4.77 35.02
C SER A 222 11.27 -4.68 34.81
N THR A 223 10.70 -5.74 34.22
CA THR A 223 9.25 -5.90 34.01
C THR A 223 8.74 -7.09 34.81
N THR A 224 7.75 -6.85 35.69
CA THR A 224 7.02 -7.91 36.41
C THR A 224 5.73 -8.23 35.66
N THR A 225 5.31 -9.49 35.62
CA THR A 225 4.05 -9.91 34.97
C THR A 225 3.24 -10.79 35.90
N GLU A 226 2.14 -10.25 36.42
CA GLU A 226 1.11 -11.03 37.11
C GLU A 226 0.22 -11.74 36.09
N THR A 227 -0.36 -12.89 36.46
CA THR A 227 -1.26 -13.65 35.59
C THR A 227 -2.41 -14.26 36.39
N GLU A 228 -3.62 -13.80 36.10
CA GLU A 228 -4.86 -14.14 36.80
C GLU A 228 -5.82 -14.88 35.84
N THR A 229 -6.34 -16.04 36.23
CA THR A 229 -7.40 -16.74 35.49
C THR A 229 -8.75 -16.22 35.94
N VAL A 230 -9.35 -15.30 35.16
CA VAL A 230 -10.62 -14.63 35.48
C VAL A 230 -11.82 -15.54 35.20
N ALA A 231 -11.74 -16.38 34.17
CA ALA A 231 -12.76 -17.39 33.86
C ALA A 231 -12.12 -18.73 33.49
N LYS A 232 -12.85 -19.80 33.80
CA LYS A 232 -12.64 -21.16 33.28
C LYS A 232 -13.95 -21.64 32.69
N TYR A 233 -13.89 -22.23 31.51
CA TYR A 233 -15.02 -22.82 30.81
C TYR A 233 -14.62 -24.23 30.38
N GLU A 234 -15.06 -25.24 31.14
CA GLU A 234 -14.85 -26.65 30.82
C GLU A 234 -15.67 -26.98 29.56
N ILE A 235 -15.03 -27.58 28.55
CA ILE A 235 -15.65 -27.85 27.24
C ILE A 235 -15.97 -29.34 27.08
N MET A 236 -15.06 -30.20 27.54
CA MET A 236 -15.12 -31.64 27.31
C MET A 236 -14.31 -32.41 28.36
N ASP A 237 -14.90 -33.50 28.85
CA ASP A 237 -14.18 -34.66 29.40
C ASP A 237 -14.35 -35.84 28.43
N GLY A 238 -13.27 -36.56 28.15
CA GLY A 238 -13.22 -37.63 27.15
C GLY A 238 -12.48 -37.25 25.86
N ALA A 239 -12.32 -38.23 24.96
CA ALA A 239 -11.57 -38.08 23.73
C ALA A 239 -12.48 -37.67 22.54
N PRO A 240 -12.22 -36.54 21.87
CA PRO A 240 -12.99 -36.08 20.72
C PRO A 240 -12.72 -36.94 19.48
N VAL A 241 -13.73 -37.08 18.63
CA VAL A 241 -13.61 -37.75 17.33
C VAL A 241 -13.34 -36.71 16.22
N LYS A 242 -12.55 -37.09 15.22
CA LYS A 242 -12.36 -36.25 14.02
C LYS A 242 -13.71 -35.94 13.37
N GLY A 243 -13.89 -34.68 12.94
CA GLY A 243 -15.13 -34.20 12.31
C GLY A 243 -16.17 -33.68 13.31
N GLU A 244 -16.05 -33.98 14.61
CA GLU A 244 -16.87 -33.36 15.64
C GLU A 244 -16.62 -31.84 15.72
N SER A 245 -17.61 -31.11 16.24
CA SER A 245 -17.44 -29.68 16.53
C SER A 245 -18.39 -29.17 17.61
N ILE A 246 -17.88 -28.32 18.50
CA ILE A 246 -18.58 -27.84 19.70
C ILE A 246 -18.80 -26.32 19.62
N PRO A 247 -20.04 -25.83 19.66
CA PRO A 247 -20.31 -24.39 19.74
C PRO A 247 -20.03 -23.86 21.15
N ILE A 248 -19.27 -22.76 21.23
CA ILE A 248 -18.88 -22.08 22.47
C ILE A 248 -19.65 -20.77 22.61
N ARG A 249 -20.14 -20.47 23.83
CA ARG A 249 -20.77 -19.20 24.19
C ARG A 249 -20.33 -18.78 25.60
N LEU A 250 -19.28 -17.96 25.68
CA LEU A 250 -18.78 -17.42 26.95
C LEU A 250 -19.34 -16.00 27.16
N PHE A 251 -20.22 -15.85 28.14
CA PHE A 251 -20.88 -14.58 28.49
C PHE A 251 -19.96 -13.74 29.37
N LEU A 252 -19.49 -12.59 28.90
CA LEU A 252 -18.51 -11.78 29.64
C LEU A 252 -19.12 -11.01 30.81
N ALA A 253 -20.41 -10.67 30.73
CA ALA A 253 -21.16 -9.94 31.75
C ALA A 253 -21.21 -10.60 33.15
N GLY A 254 -20.79 -11.86 33.28
CA GLY A 254 -20.68 -12.58 34.56
C GLY A 254 -19.32 -12.50 35.24
N TYR A 255 -18.34 -11.81 34.66
CA TYR A 255 -16.95 -11.78 35.13
C TYR A 255 -16.48 -10.36 35.49
N ASP A 256 -15.54 -10.30 36.45
CA ASP A 256 -14.93 -9.07 36.97
C ASP A 256 -13.85 -8.57 35.97
N LEU A 257 -14.30 -7.85 34.93
CA LEU A 257 -13.49 -7.44 33.77
C LEU A 257 -13.34 -5.92 33.68
N THR A 258 -12.14 -5.47 33.33
CA THR A 258 -11.80 -4.07 33.03
C THR A 258 -11.56 -3.87 31.53
N ALA A 259 -11.45 -2.64 31.06
CA ALA A 259 -10.88 -2.38 29.74
C ALA A 259 -9.45 -2.95 29.61
N THR A 260 -9.08 -3.23 28.36
CA THR A 260 -7.71 -3.58 27.96
C THR A 260 -6.85 -2.32 27.94
N MET A 261 -5.85 -2.26 28.82
CA MET A 261 -4.99 -1.09 28.97
C MET A 261 -3.64 -1.37 28.34
N ARG A 262 -3.17 -0.48 27.45
CA ARG A 262 -1.87 -0.63 26.77
C ARG A 262 -0.92 0.47 27.16
N ASP A 263 0.15 0.07 27.83
CA ASP A 263 1.38 0.84 28.04
C ASP A 263 1.11 2.23 28.66
N VAL A 264 0.20 2.23 29.64
CA VAL A 264 -0.38 3.37 30.35
C VAL A 264 0.73 4.18 31.00
N ASN A 265 0.93 5.41 30.52
CA ASN A 265 2.07 6.28 30.85
C ASN A 265 3.44 5.55 30.82
N LYS A 266 3.60 4.51 29.98
CA LYS A 266 4.74 3.59 29.93
C LYS A 266 5.06 2.89 31.27
N LYS A 267 4.07 2.76 32.18
CA LYS A 267 4.20 2.11 33.50
C LYS A 267 3.59 0.71 33.56
N PHE A 268 2.41 0.51 32.96
CA PHE A 268 1.76 -0.79 33.00
C PHE A 268 0.88 -1.11 31.78
N SER A 269 0.56 -2.39 31.60
CA SER A 269 -0.30 -2.95 30.56
C SER A 269 -1.24 -3.99 31.20
N VAL A 270 -2.54 -3.94 30.91
CA VAL A 270 -3.54 -4.94 31.34
C VAL A 270 -4.12 -5.59 30.09
N ARG A 271 -3.85 -6.89 29.91
CA ARG A 271 -4.07 -7.59 28.64
C ARG A 271 -4.84 -8.89 28.86
N TYR A 272 -5.93 -9.08 28.13
CA TYR A 272 -6.76 -10.28 28.19
C TYR A 272 -6.38 -11.28 27.08
N PHE A 273 -6.47 -12.56 27.40
CA PHE A 273 -6.13 -13.67 26.50
C PHE A 273 -7.14 -14.79 26.65
N LEU A 274 -7.59 -15.33 25.53
CA LEU A 274 -8.22 -16.65 25.50
C LEU A 274 -7.10 -17.70 25.47
N ASN A 275 -7.14 -18.63 26.43
CA ASN A 275 -6.19 -19.72 26.58
C ASN A 275 -6.94 -21.05 26.47
N LEU A 276 -6.88 -21.69 25.31
CA LEU A 276 -7.38 -23.05 25.12
C LEU A 276 -6.37 -24.02 25.73
N VAL A 277 -6.81 -24.88 26.65
CA VAL A 277 -6.00 -25.88 27.36
C VAL A 277 -6.54 -27.27 27.07
N LEU A 278 -5.63 -28.19 26.78
CA LEU A 278 -5.89 -29.59 26.48
C LEU A 278 -5.01 -30.45 27.40
N VAL A 279 -5.56 -31.51 27.96
CA VAL A 279 -4.84 -32.53 28.75
C VAL A 279 -5.12 -33.90 28.13
N ASP A 280 -4.10 -34.73 27.94
CA ASP A 280 -4.24 -36.10 27.40
C ASP A 280 -4.21 -37.20 28.47
N GLU A 281 -4.44 -38.46 28.08
CA GLU A 281 -4.36 -39.64 28.97
C GLU A 281 -2.96 -39.84 29.62
N GLU A 282 -1.94 -39.07 29.25
CA GLU A 282 -0.59 -39.10 29.83
C GLU A 282 -0.30 -37.87 30.71
N ASP A 283 -1.34 -37.15 31.16
CA ASP A 283 -1.29 -35.88 31.92
C ASP A 283 -0.53 -34.73 31.20
N ARG A 284 -0.22 -34.88 29.89
CA ARG A 284 0.51 -33.85 29.14
C ARG A 284 -0.41 -32.69 28.81
N ARG A 285 0.04 -31.48 29.11
CA ARG A 285 -0.71 -30.24 28.91
C ARG A 285 -0.26 -29.52 27.64
N TYR A 286 -1.17 -29.36 26.71
CA TYR A 286 -1.01 -28.49 25.54
C TYR A 286 -1.86 -27.23 25.74
N PHE A 287 -1.34 -26.07 25.35
CA PHE A 287 -2.09 -24.83 25.47
C PHE A 287 -1.79 -23.85 24.35
N LYS A 288 -2.77 -23.03 23.98
CA LYS A 288 -2.65 -21.98 22.96
C LYS A 288 -3.30 -20.71 23.46
N GLN A 289 -2.53 -19.62 23.48
CA GLN A 289 -2.99 -18.32 23.93
C GLN A 289 -3.15 -17.38 22.74
N GLN A 290 -4.35 -16.82 22.57
CA GLN A 290 -4.64 -15.77 21.62
C GLN A 290 -5.07 -14.52 22.37
N PHE A 291 -4.50 -13.37 22.02
CA PHE A 291 -4.83 -12.10 22.65
C PHE A 291 -6.21 -11.61 22.22
N THR A 292 -7.01 -11.13 23.17
CA THR A 292 -8.36 -10.59 22.95
C THR A 292 -8.49 -9.21 23.60
N TRP A 293 -9.17 -8.29 22.92
CA TRP A 293 -9.45 -6.97 23.48
C TRP A 293 -10.79 -6.99 24.24
N SER A 294 -10.75 -6.81 25.56
CA SER A 294 -11.91 -6.38 26.35
C SER A 294 -12.02 -4.85 26.33
N VAL A 295 -13.22 -4.30 26.12
CA VAL A 295 -13.44 -2.85 25.89
C VAL A 295 -14.59 -2.35 26.78
N SER A 296 -14.34 -1.28 27.55
CA SER A 296 -15.37 -0.61 28.35
C SER A 296 -16.33 0.24 27.50
N GLY A 297 -17.57 0.35 27.96
CA GLY A 297 -18.61 1.12 27.30
C GLY A 297 -19.92 1.10 28.09
N ASP A 298 -20.76 2.10 27.90
CA ASP A 298 -22.05 2.25 28.57
C ASP A 298 -23.17 2.23 27.53
N GLU A 299 -24.00 1.17 27.57
CA GLU A 299 -25.13 0.96 26.64
C GLU A 299 -26.23 2.04 26.76
N THR A 300 -26.17 2.92 27.77
CA THR A 300 -27.24 3.88 28.07
C THR A 300 -27.17 5.22 27.29
N HIS A 301 -26.28 5.36 26.30
CA HIS A 301 -26.12 6.60 25.51
C HIS A 301 -26.36 6.51 23.98
N PRO A 302 -27.52 6.02 23.50
CA PRO A 302 -27.93 6.17 22.10
C PRO A 302 -28.36 7.63 21.80
N GLY A 303 -27.40 8.58 21.71
CA GLY A 303 -27.76 9.96 21.36
C GLY A 303 -26.69 11.07 21.40
N VAL A 304 -25.44 10.83 21.81
CA VAL A 304 -24.45 11.92 22.06
C VAL A 304 -23.36 12.02 20.99
N LEU A 305 -23.73 11.94 19.70
CA LEU A 305 -22.86 12.42 18.59
C LEU A 305 -23.61 13.22 17.51
N ILE A 306 -24.85 13.64 17.77
CA ILE A 306 -25.67 14.45 16.86
C ILE A 306 -25.94 15.86 17.41
N MET A 307 -25.76 16.10 18.71
CA MET A 307 -26.21 17.33 19.37
C MET A 307 -25.23 18.51 19.41
N PHE A 308 -23.99 18.39 18.91
CA PHE A 308 -23.04 19.53 18.88
C PHE A 308 -22.97 20.31 17.55
N VAL A 309 -23.51 19.78 16.45
CA VAL A 309 -23.54 20.48 15.14
C VAL A 309 -24.76 21.42 15.03
N HIS A 310 -25.81 21.22 15.83
CA HIS A 310 -27.14 21.77 15.53
C HIS A 310 -27.67 22.86 16.49
N ARG A 311 -26.78 23.60 17.18
CA ARG A 311 -27.18 24.64 18.18
C ARG A 311 -26.70 26.08 17.95
N CYS A 312 -26.20 26.42 16.76
CA CYS A 312 -25.81 27.80 16.41
C CYS A 312 -26.77 28.55 15.44
N VAL A 313 -27.87 27.93 14.98
CA VAL A 313 -28.78 28.52 13.97
C VAL A 313 -30.20 28.76 14.53
N TYR A 314 -30.30 29.25 15.77
CA TYR A 314 -31.60 29.55 16.41
C TYR A 314 -31.65 30.87 17.18
N LEU A 315 -30.98 31.91 16.66
CA LEU A 315 -31.03 33.26 17.24
C LEU A 315 -31.00 34.40 16.21
N LEU A 316 -31.66 34.23 15.05
CA LEU A 316 -31.89 35.33 14.09
C LEU A 316 -33.11 35.06 13.17
N THR A 317 -34.33 35.10 13.71
CA THR A 317 -35.57 35.10 12.88
C THR A 317 -36.71 35.84 13.58
N ARG A 318 -36.83 37.15 13.32
CA ARG A 318 -37.98 37.93 13.79
C ARG A 318 -38.27 39.16 12.91
N THR A 319 -38.94 38.97 11.78
CA THR A 319 -39.92 39.93 11.19
C THR A 319 -40.65 39.34 9.98
N HIS A 320 -41.99 39.35 10.03
CA HIS A 320 -42.98 39.41 8.92
C HIS A 320 -42.87 38.43 7.73
N LEU A 321 -43.86 37.55 7.51
CA LEU A 321 -45.12 37.77 6.73
C LEU A 321 -44.84 38.07 5.23
N HIS A 322 -45.48 37.42 4.25
CA HIS A 322 -46.88 36.95 4.25
C HIS A 322 -47.12 35.64 3.47
N ARG A 323 -48.17 34.88 3.83
CA ARG A 323 -48.71 33.74 3.05
C ARG A 323 -49.77 34.18 2.03
N ARG A 324 -49.76 33.56 0.83
CA ARG A 324 -50.86 32.82 0.13
C ARG A 324 -50.52 32.76 -1.39
N ALA A 325 -50.48 31.63 -2.12
CA ALA A 325 -51.26 30.38 -2.20
C ALA A 325 -52.46 30.43 -3.17
N CYS A 326 -52.42 29.64 -4.25
CA CYS A 326 -53.53 28.80 -4.73
C CYS A 326 -53.09 27.81 -5.83
N ALA A 327 -53.97 26.86 -6.17
CA ALA A 327 -53.67 25.64 -6.91
C ALA A 327 -54.31 25.57 -8.32
N ILE A 328 -53.73 24.70 -9.18
CA ILE A 328 -54.35 23.90 -10.26
C ILE A 328 -55.32 24.60 -11.24
N THR A 329 -54.98 24.62 -12.54
CA THR A 329 -55.81 24.05 -13.64
C THR A 329 -55.09 24.07 -15.00
N SER A 330 -55.66 23.43 -16.01
CA SER A 330 -55.03 23.00 -17.27
C SER A 330 -55.55 23.69 -18.54
N SER A 331 -54.64 24.14 -19.43
CA SER A 331 -54.72 24.06 -20.93
C SER A 331 -55.88 24.75 -21.69
N PRO A 332 -55.84 24.91 -23.04
CA PRO A 332 -54.72 25.07 -23.98
C PRO A 332 -54.90 26.29 -24.95
N THR A 333 -54.12 26.37 -26.03
CA THR A 333 -54.33 27.18 -27.29
C THR A 333 -54.24 28.73 -27.21
N ALA A 334 -53.82 29.50 -28.25
CA ALA A 334 -53.03 29.25 -29.48
C ALA A 334 -52.66 30.60 -30.20
N VAL A 335 -52.00 30.51 -31.37
CA VAL A 335 -51.95 31.51 -32.50
C VAL A 335 -50.82 32.59 -32.55
N PHE A 336 -49.80 32.29 -33.38
CA PHE A 336 -49.08 33.11 -34.39
C PHE A 336 -48.78 34.63 -34.22
N LYS A 337 -47.49 35.00 -34.42
CA LYS A 337 -46.90 35.64 -35.64
C LYS A 337 -45.37 35.88 -35.44
N SER A 338 -44.45 35.32 -36.25
CA SER A 338 -43.89 35.82 -37.55
C SER A 338 -43.14 37.17 -37.44
N VAL A 339 -41.94 37.42 -37.99
CA VAL A 339 -41.31 36.99 -39.27
C VAL A 339 -39.76 36.97 -39.16
N GLY A 340 -39.04 36.14 -39.95
CA GLY A 340 -37.60 36.32 -40.23
C GLY A 340 -36.89 35.11 -40.88
N HIS A 341 -36.66 35.13 -42.20
CA HIS A 341 -36.15 33.99 -43.00
C HIS A 341 -35.03 34.40 -43.98
N VAL A 342 -33.88 33.68 -43.98
CA VAL A 342 -32.96 33.32 -45.11
C VAL A 342 -32.03 32.22 -44.54
N CYS A 343 -32.00 30.93 -44.91
CA CYS A 343 -31.88 30.19 -46.19
C CYS A 343 -30.43 29.83 -46.63
N VAL A 344 -29.87 28.77 -46.02
CA VAL A 344 -29.42 27.49 -46.64
C VAL A 344 -28.52 27.53 -47.91
N PRO A 345 -27.37 26.82 -47.88
CA PRO A 345 -27.24 25.57 -48.66
C PRO A 345 -26.74 24.34 -47.87
N GLU A 346 -27.14 23.14 -48.29
CA GLU A 346 -26.68 21.83 -47.80
C GLU A 346 -25.59 21.19 -48.69
N ARG A 347 -25.10 20.02 -48.22
CA ARG A 347 -24.22 19.02 -48.87
C ARG A 347 -22.71 19.29 -48.70
N THR A 348 -21.85 18.27 -48.53
CA THR A 348 -22.05 16.81 -48.69
C THR A 348 -21.29 16.03 -47.62
N VAL A 349 -21.91 15.01 -47.01
CA VAL A 349 -21.20 14.02 -46.16
C VAL A 349 -20.75 12.85 -47.02
N LEU A 350 -19.47 12.50 -46.93
CA LEU A 350 -18.90 11.25 -47.43
C LEU A 350 -18.29 10.49 -46.25
N ASN A 351 -18.53 9.18 -46.18
CA ASN A 351 -18.09 8.35 -45.08
C ASN A 351 -16.55 8.24 -45.02
N SER A 352 -15.98 8.48 -43.84
CA SER A 352 -14.85 7.70 -43.36
C SER A 352 -15.15 7.24 -41.93
N SER A 353 -14.99 5.94 -41.68
CA SER A 353 -15.47 5.30 -40.45
C SER A 353 -14.37 5.21 -39.39
N SER A 354 -14.47 6.02 -38.34
CA SER A 354 -13.84 5.75 -37.05
C SER A 354 -14.93 5.38 -36.03
N ILE A 355 -14.74 4.28 -35.30
CA ILE A 355 -15.76 3.74 -34.40
C ILE A 355 -15.64 4.42 -33.04
N TRP A 356 -16.25 5.59 -32.91
CA TRP A 356 -16.46 6.24 -31.63
C TRP A 356 -17.54 5.50 -30.85
N ARG A 357 -17.15 4.77 -29.79
CA ARG A 357 -18.10 4.34 -28.76
C ARG A 357 -18.44 5.55 -27.89
N SER A 358 -19.55 6.19 -28.19
CA SER A 358 -20.16 7.22 -27.35
C SER A 358 -20.35 6.71 -25.91
N ALA A 359 -19.77 7.40 -24.93
CA ALA A 359 -20.03 7.12 -23.53
C ALA A 359 -21.47 7.53 -23.19
N SER A 360 -22.39 6.57 -23.16
CA SER A 360 -23.75 6.78 -22.65
C SER A 360 -23.72 6.86 -21.12
N SER A 361 -24.42 7.83 -20.55
CA SER A 361 -24.57 8.03 -19.10
C SER A 361 -25.52 7.01 -18.44
N ASP A 362 -25.48 5.76 -18.90
CA ASP A 362 -26.18 4.63 -18.28
C ASP A 362 -25.20 3.89 -17.35
N SER A 363 -25.48 3.92 -16.05
CA SER A 363 -24.81 3.08 -15.03
C SER A 363 -25.24 1.62 -15.17
N SER A 364 -24.99 1.06 -16.34
CA SER A 364 -25.32 -0.31 -16.74
C SER A 364 -24.30 -1.26 -16.15
N TRP A 365 -24.80 -2.18 -15.32
CA TRP A 365 -24.01 -3.21 -14.65
C TRP A 365 -23.21 -4.01 -15.67
N ARG A 366 -21.88 -3.85 -15.67
CA ARG A 366 -21.01 -4.78 -16.41
C ARG A 366 -21.06 -6.13 -15.68
N PRO A 367 -21.34 -7.25 -16.38
CA PRO A 367 -21.11 -8.57 -15.81
C PRO A 367 -19.61 -8.73 -15.50
N PRO A 368 -19.24 -9.53 -14.49
CA PRO A 368 -17.84 -9.84 -14.20
C PRO A 368 -17.19 -10.52 -15.41
N ASP A 369 -15.88 -10.31 -15.61
CA ASP A 369 -15.14 -11.08 -16.61
C ASP A 369 -14.88 -12.50 -16.07
N THR A 370 -15.74 -13.42 -16.48
CA THR A 370 -15.70 -14.85 -16.13
C THR A 370 -14.45 -15.55 -16.65
N SER A 371 -13.69 -14.97 -17.59
CA SER A 371 -12.43 -15.56 -18.07
C SER A 371 -11.31 -15.48 -17.02
N LEU A 372 -11.44 -14.59 -16.03
CA LEU A 372 -10.50 -14.44 -14.91
C LEU A 372 -10.72 -15.51 -13.81
N PHE A 373 -11.78 -16.31 -13.91
CA PHE A 373 -12.19 -17.25 -12.87
C PHE A 373 -11.43 -18.57 -13.05
N VAL A 374 -10.28 -18.70 -12.38
CA VAL A 374 -9.46 -19.92 -12.43
C VAL A 374 -10.21 -21.07 -11.72
N PRO A 375 -10.47 -22.22 -12.40
CA PRO A 375 -11.19 -23.33 -11.78
C PRO A 375 -10.34 -24.06 -10.75
N LEU A 376 -10.79 -24.10 -9.50
CA LEU A 376 -10.13 -24.84 -8.44
C LEU A 376 -10.31 -26.36 -8.58
N ALA A 377 -9.30 -27.12 -8.15
CA ALA A 377 -9.40 -28.56 -8.01
C ALA A 377 -10.18 -28.89 -6.73
N VAL A 378 -11.39 -29.46 -6.87
CA VAL A 378 -12.19 -29.92 -5.73
C VAL A 378 -11.42 -31.02 -5.00
N LYS A 379 -11.01 -30.72 -3.76
CA LYS A 379 -10.33 -31.67 -2.88
C LYS A 379 -11.31 -32.82 -2.59
N SER A 380 -10.97 -34.03 -3.02
CA SER A 380 -11.78 -35.22 -2.76
C SER A 380 -11.52 -35.69 -1.34
N ASP A 381 -12.24 -35.11 -0.38
CA ASP A 381 -12.33 -35.67 0.96
C ASP A 381 -12.79 -37.14 0.83
N ILE A 382 -12.03 -38.05 1.43
CA ILE A 382 -12.41 -39.46 1.51
C ILE A 382 -13.65 -39.50 2.40
N ALA A 383 -14.82 -39.65 1.79
CA ALA A 383 -16.10 -39.55 2.48
C ALA A 383 -16.13 -40.51 3.68
N GLU A 384 -16.28 -39.95 4.89
CA GLU A 384 -16.35 -40.72 6.13
C GLU A 384 -17.63 -41.59 6.16
N ASP A 385 -18.64 -41.24 5.35
CA ASP A 385 -19.84 -42.03 5.03
C ASP A 385 -19.59 -43.24 4.10
N GLY A 386 -18.38 -43.42 3.56
CA GLY A 386 -17.99 -44.59 2.78
C GLY A 386 -18.93 -44.94 1.61
N ALA A 387 -19.66 -46.06 1.73
CA ALA A 387 -20.58 -46.59 0.72
C ALA A 387 -22.08 -46.37 1.06
N VAL A 388 -22.42 -45.65 2.13
CA VAL A 388 -23.79 -45.54 2.69
C VAL A 388 -24.85 -45.16 1.65
N GLY A 389 -24.55 -44.28 0.69
CA GLY A 389 -25.49 -43.94 -0.39
C GLY A 389 -25.90 -45.15 -1.25
N ALA A 390 -24.98 -46.08 -1.51
CA ALA A 390 -25.23 -47.31 -2.27
C ALA A 390 -25.89 -48.41 -1.43
N GLU A 391 -25.65 -48.42 -0.12
CA GLU A 391 -26.31 -49.33 0.84
C GLU A 391 -27.77 -48.93 1.09
N LEU A 392 -28.06 -47.63 1.18
CA LEU A 392 -29.43 -47.10 1.31
C LEU A 392 -30.27 -47.22 0.02
N THR A 393 -29.62 -47.44 -1.14
CA THR A 393 -30.30 -47.52 -2.45
C THR A 393 -29.83 -48.73 -3.26
N ARG A 394 -28.93 -48.52 -4.22
CA ARG A 394 -28.30 -49.52 -5.09
C ARG A 394 -27.16 -48.87 -5.89
N PRO A 395 -26.09 -49.60 -6.27
CA PRO A 395 -25.00 -49.05 -7.07
C PRO A 395 -25.49 -48.40 -8.38
N LEU A 396 -25.03 -47.17 -8.65
CA LEU A 396 -25.42 -46.40 -9.83
C LEU A 396 -24.86 -47.02 -11.12
N ASP A 397 -25.73 -47.30 -12.11
CA ASP A 397 -25.27 -47.63 -13.46
C ASP A 397 -24.70 -46.39 -14.14
N LYS A 398 -23.37 -46.36 -14.26
CA LYS A 398 -22.60 -45.29 -14.91
C LYS A 398 -23.06 -45.01 -16.36
N ARG A 399 -23.72 -45.96 -17.04
CA ARG A 399 -24.30 -45.78 -18.39
C ARG A 399 -25.59 -44.96 -18.38
N GLU A 400 -26.54 -45.27 -17.50
CA GLU A 400 -27.78 -44.49 -17.37
C GLU A 400 -27.50 -43.12 -16.72
N LEU A 401 -26.60 -43.07 -15.75
CA LEU A 401 -26.12 -41.84 -15.12
C LEU A 401 -25.50 -40.87 -16.16
N LEU A 402 -24.69 -41.37 -17.09
CA LEU A 402 -24.18 -40.57 -18.20
C LEU A 402 -25.30 -40.05 -19.13
N LYS A 403 -26.40 -40.79 -19.34
CA LYS A 403 -27.58 -40.29 -20.08
C LYS A 403 -28.37 -39.25 -19.28
N VAL A 404 -28.45 -39.38 -17.96
CA VAL A 404 -29.07 -38.38 -17.07
C VAL A 404 -28.29 -37.07 -17.12
N LEU A 405 -26.98 -37.11 -16.87
CA LEU A 405 -26.11 -35.92 -16.88
C LEU A 405 -26.08 -35.24 -18.27
N ASN A 406 -26.04 -36.01 -19.36
CA ASN A 406 -26.12 -35.45 -20.72
C ASN A 406 -27.51 -34.90 -21.09
N ARG A 407 -28.58 -35.25 -20.37
CA ARG A 407 -29.90 -34.60 -20.47
C ARG A 407 -29.92 -33.29 -19.67
N PHE A 408 -29.46 -33.32 -18.41
CA PHE A 408 -29.31 -32.13 -17.56
C PHE A 408 -28.56 -30.99 -18.27
N TYR A 409 -27.36 -31.27 -18.80
CA TYR A 409 -26.55 -30.29 -19.53
C TYR A 409 -27.25 -29.66 -20.75
N LYS A 410 -28.21 -30.37 -21.36
CA LYS A 410 -28.95 -29.92 -22.57
C LYS A 410 -30.26 -29.19 -22.25
N ARG A 411 -30.70 -29.15 -20.98
CA ARG A 411 -31.90 -28.40 -20.60
C ARG A 411 -31.62 -26.91 -20.62
N LYS A 412 -32.42 -26.17 -21.41
CA LYS A 412 -32.35 -24.70 -21.44
C LYS A 412 -32.76 -24.08 -20.11
N GLU A 413 -33.63 -24.76 -19.38
CA GLU A 413 -34.10 -24.34 -18.06
C GLU A 413 -32.95 -24.33 -17.05
N MET A 414 -32.12 -25.38 -17.04
CA MET A 414 -30.96 -25.50 -16.16
C MET A 414 -29.82 -24.57 -16.56
N GLN A 415 -29.56 -24.40 -17.86
CA GLN A 415 -28.61 -23.41 -18.37
C GLN A 415 -29.01 -21.98 -18.00
N LYS A 416 -30.31 -21.65 -18.08
CA LYS A 416 -30.81 -20.34 -17.66
C LYS A 416 -30.71 -20.16 -16.15
N LEU A 417 -31.13 -21.14 -15.36
CA LEU A 417 -31.05 -21.08 -13.89
C LEU A 417 -29.61 -20.96 -13.39
N ALA A 418 -28.64 -21.54 -14.11
CA ALA A 418 -27.21 -21.34 -13.87
C ALA A 418 -26.76 -19.90 -14.18
N ALA A 419 -27.17 -19.33 -15.32
CA ALA A 419 -26.87 -17.94 -15.68
C ALA A 419 -27.53 -16.92 -14.73
N ASP A 420 -28.76 -17.20 -14.29
CA ASP A 420 -29.48 -16.47 -13.23
C ASP A 420 -28.79 -16.61 -11.84
N GLN A 421 -27.75 -17.47 -11.72
CA GLN A 421 -26.86 -17.66 -10.56
C GLN A 421 -25.38 -17.30 -10.88
N GLY A 422 -25.10 -16.58 -11.98
CA GLY A 422 -23.76 -16.11 -12.34
C GLY A 422 -22.87 -17.11 -13.10
N LEU A 423 -23.32 -18.35 -13.34
CA LEU A 423 -22.63 -19.30 -14.22
C LEU A 423 -22.99 -19.00 -15.68
N ASP A 424 -22.11 -18.29 -16.38
CA ASP A 424 -22.23 -18.11 -17.83
C ASP A 424 -22.03 -19.44 -18.61
N ALA A 425 -22.15 -19.39 -19.94
CA ALA A 425 -22.01 -20.57 -20.78
C ALA A 425 -20.61 -21.23 -20.72
N CYS A 426 -19.57 -20.49 -20.33
CA CYS A 426 -18.20 -21.00 -20.17
C CYS A 426 -18.04 -21.69 -18.82
N LEU A 427 -18.38 -21.01 -17.72
CA LEU A 427 -18.30 -21.54 -16.36
C LEU A 427 -19.25 -22.73 -16.17
N PHE A 428 -20.47 -22.66 -16.71
CA PHE A 428 -21.40 -23.80 -16.72
C PHE A 428 -20.80 -25.02 -17.43
N HIS A 429 -20.11 -24.83 -18.56
CA HIS A 429 -19.44 -25.91 -19.27
C HIS A 429 -18.29 -26.51 -18.44
N GLN A 430 -17.39 -25.67 -17.92
CA GLN A 430 -16.25 -26.13 -17.12
C GLN A 430 -16.70 -26.85 -15.84
N ALA A 431 -17.62 -26.25 -15.09
CA ALA A 431 -18.20 -26.84 -13.90
C ALA A 431 -18.92 -28.17 -14.22
N PHE A 432 -19.70 -28.24 -15.31
CA PHE A 432 -20.40 -29.48 -15.67
C PHE A 432 -19.44 -30.59 -16.12
N ILE A 433 -18.40 -30.27 -16.90
CA ILE A 433 -17.40 -31.26 -17.31
C ILE A 433 -16.67 -31.83 -16.08
N SER A 434 -16.34 -30.98 -15.11
CA SER A 434 -15.74 -31.39 -13.83
C SER A 434 -16.73 -32.20 -12.96
N PHE A 435 -17.97 -31.74 -12.80
CA PHE A 435 -19.01 -32.43 -12.02
C PHE A 435 -19.33 -33.81 -12.57
N ARG A 436 -19.46 -33.91 -13.91
CA ARG A 436 -19.63 -35.18 -14.62
C ARG A 436 -18.42 -36.10 -14.43
N LYS A 437 -17.21 -35.56 -14.34
CA LYS A 437 -15.99 -36.33 -14.05
C LYS A 437 -16.05 -36.89 -12.62
N TYR A 438 -16.26 -36.03 -11.63
CA TYR A 438 -16.42 -36.37 -10.21
C TYR A 438 -17.47 -37.49 -10.02
N VAL A 439 -18.69 -37.29 -10.53
CA VAL A 439 -19.81 -38.25 -10.40
C VAL A 439 -19.57 -39.60 -11.11
N LEU A 440 -18.71 -39.67 -12.13
CA LEU A 440 -18.45 -40.91 -12.88
C LEU A 440 -17.13 -41.62 -12.49
N GLU A 441 -16.13 -40.89 -12.00
CA GLU A 441 -14.79 -41.44 -11.68
C GLU A 441 -14.58 -41.70 -10.19
N MET A 442 -15.27 -41.00 -9.29
CA MET A 442 -15.23 -41.32 -7.85
C MET A 442 -15.75 -42.74 -7.57
N ASN A 443 -15.18 -43.38 -6.54
CA ASN A 443 -15.66 -44.66 -6.02
C ASN A 443 -16.81 -44.50 -5.00
N SER A 444 -16.81 -43.37 -4.29
CA SER A 444 -17.86 -42.94 -3.36
C SER A 444 -18.16 -41.46 -3.59
N ILE A 445 -19.44 -41.11 -3.51
CA ILE A 445 -19.96 -39.75 -3.53
C ILE A 445 -20.87 -39.57 -2.31
N ASN A 446 -21.14 -38.33 -1.89
CA ASN A 446 -22.00 -38.07 -0.73
C ASN A 446 -23.37 -38.77 -0.91
N ALA A 447 -23.89 -39.33 0.18
CA ALA A 447 -25.10 -40.13 0.18
C ALA A 447 -26.32 -39.33 -0.31
N ASP A 448 -26.39 -38.02 -0.03
CA ASP A 448 -27.46 -37.13 -0.50
C ASP A 448 -27.56 -37.10 -2.04
N LEU A 449 -26.45 -36.85 -2.71
CA LEU A 449 -26.31 -36.86 -4.16
C LEU A 449 -26.48 -38.28 -4.74
N HIS A 450 -25.99 -39.31 -4.05
CA HIS A 450 -26.14 -40.70 -4.50
C HIS A 450 -27.62 -41.13 -4.57
N ILE A 451 -28.41 -40.80 -3.55
CA ILE A 451 -29.84 -41.11 -3.49
C ILE A 451 -30.58 -40.41 -4.65
N ILE A 452 -30.38 -39.10 -4.81
CA ILE A 452 -31.02 -38.32 -5.88
C ILE A 452 -30.64 -38.85 -7.27
N LEU A 453 -29.37 -39.20 -7.51
CA LEU A 453 -28.96 -39.77 -8.79
C LEU A 453 -29.56 -41.17 -9.04
N SER A 454 -29.72 -41.99 -8.00
CA SER A 454 -30.45 -43.28 -8.09
C SER A 454 -31.90 -43.03 -8.50
N ASP A 455 -32.61 -42.15 -7.78
CA ASP A 455 -34.03 -41.92 -7.99
C ASP A 455 -34.32 -41.35 -9.38
N ILE A 456 -33.46 -40.49 -9.93
CA ILE A 456 -33.57 -40.00 -11.31
C ILE A 456 -33.24 -41.09 -12.34
N CYS A 457 -32.27 -41.98 -12.06
CA CYS A 457 -31.95 -43.12 -12.93
C CYS A 457 -33.10 -44.15 -13.00
N TYR A 458 -33.89 -44.28 -11.93
CA TYR A 458 -34.98 -45.27 -11.85
C TYR A 458 -36.41 -44.67 -11.90
N GLY A 459 -36.55 -43.36 -12.13
CA GLY A 459 -37.83 -42.68 -12.40
C GLY A 459 -38.64 -42.28 -11.17
N ALA A 460 -38.02 -42.25 -9.98
CA ALA A 460 -38.61 -41.73 -8.74
C ALA A 460 -38.31 -40.23 -8.51
N GLY A 461 -37.24 -39.68 -9.12
CA GLY A 461 -36.83 -38.28 -9.03
C GLY A 461 -36.82 -37.57 -10.39
N HIS A 462 -36.73 -36.23 -10.38
CA HIS A 462 -36.74 -35.39 -11.58
C HIS A 462 -35.32 -34.88 -11.92
N ILE A 463 -35.02 -34.72 -13.22
CA ILE A 463 -33.65 -34.40 -13.69
C ILE A 463 -33.12 -33.08 -13.12
N ASP A 464 -34.01 -32.15 -12.78
CA ASP A 464 -33.65 -30.82 -12.28
C ASP A 464 -33.24 -30.86 -10.80
N ASP A 465 -33.52 -31.94 -10.07
CA ASP A 465 -33.15 -32.14 -8.65
C ASP A 465 -31.62 -32.29 -8.47
N ILE A 466 -30.88 -32.45 -9.58
CA ILE A 466 -29.41 -32.40 -9.65
C ILE A 466 -28.90 -30.97 -9.44
N PHE A 467 -29.69 -29.94 -9.79
CA PHE A 467 -29.22 -28.55 -9.86
C PHE A 467 -28.61 -28.01 -8.55
N PRO A 468 -29.19 -28.23 -7.35
CA PRO A 468 -28.60 -27.73 -6.10
C PRO A 468 -27.22 -28.33 -5.83
N TYR A 469 -27.02 -29.61 -6.11
CA TYR A 469 -25.74 -30.30 -5.94
C TYR A 469 -24.71 -29.85 -6.98
N PHE A 470 -25.14 -29.70 -8.23
CA PHE A 470 -24.32 -29.13 -9.30
C PHE A 470 -23.87 -27.70 -8.94
N MET A 471 -24.77 -26.86 -8.41
CA MET A 471 -24.46 -25.48 -8.03
C MET A 471 -23.50 -25.44 -6.82
N ARG A 472 -23.70 -26.29 -5.80
CA ARG A 472 -22.79 -26.44 -4.66
C ARG A 472 -21.38 -26.85 -5.11
N TYR A 473 -21.28 -27.77 -6.06
CA TYR A 473 -20.01 -28.20 -6.64
C TYR A 473 -19.37 -27.13 -7.54
N ALA A 474 -20.17 -26.39 -8.33
CA ALA A 474 -19.69 -25.29 -9.15
C ALA A 474 -19.11 -24.14 -8.31
N LYS A 475 -19.71 -23.87 -7.14
CA LYS A 475 -19.21 -22.91 -6.14
C LYS A 475 -17.88 -23.34 -5.51
N GLN A 476 -17.65 -24.63 -5.29
CA GLN A 476 -16.34 -25.15 -4.87
C GLN A 476 -15.24 -24.97 -5.92
N ILE A 477 -15.59 -25.00 -7.22
CA ILE A 477 -14.65 -24.73 -8.32
C ILE A 477 -14.42 -23.22 -8.52
N PHE A 478 -15.47 -22.42 -8.34
CA PHE A 478 -15.44 -20.97 -8.55
C PHE A 478 -16.00 -20.23 -7.30
N PRO A 479 -15.21 -20.08 -6.21
CA PRO A 479 -15.69 -19.47 -4.96
C PRO A 479 -16.20 -18.03 -5.10
N MET A 480 -15.76 -17.31 -6.15
CA MET A 480 -16.32 -16.00 -6.51
C MET A 480 -17.85 -16.00 -6.66
N LEU A 481 -18.47 -17.12 -7.02
CA LEU A 481 -19.93 -17.24 -7.15
C LEU A 481 -20.69 -17.18 -5.81
N ASP A 482 -20.00 -17.33 -4.67
CA ASP A 482 -20.59 -17.13 -3.34
C ASP A 482 -20.35 -15.71 -2.78
N CYS A 483 -19.23 -15.07 -3.14
CA CYS A 483 -18.78 -13.81 -2.52
C CYS A 483 -18.75 -12.58 -3.45
N ILE A 484 -19.23 -12.67 -4.70
CA ILE A 484 -19.13 -11.59 -5.69
C ILE A 484 -19.66 -10.23 -5.21
N ASP A 485 -20.75 -10.21 -4.44
CA ASP A 485 -21.33 -8.96 -3.93
C ASP A 485 -20.55 -8.37 -2.75
N ASP A 486 -19.76 -9.17 -2.03
CA ASP A 486 -18.83 -8.68 -1.01
C ASP A 486 -17.53 -8.17 -1.65
N LEU A 487 -16.99 -8.90 -2.64
CA LEU A 487 -15.88 -8.44 -3.47
C LEU A 487 -16.20 -7.09 -4.12
N ARG A 488 -17.41 -6.92 -4.69
CA ARG A 488 -17.91 -5.65 -5.26
C ARG A 488 -17.97 -4.50 -4.27
N LYS A 489 -18.24 -4.74 -2.98
CA LYS A 489 -18.23 -3.71 -1.92
C LYS A 489 -16.78 -3.32 -1.58
N ILE A 490 -15.87 -4.30 -1.54
CA ILE A 490 -14.46 -4.08 -1.22
C ILE A 490 -13.73 -3.36 -2.38
N SER A 491 -14.11 -3.62 -3.63
CA SER A 491 -13.63 -2.91 -4.84
C SER A 491 -14.49 -1.70 -5.24
N ASP A 492 -15.38 -1.22 -4.38
CA ASP A 492 -16.09 0.04 -4.61
C ASP A 492 -15.13 1.20 -4.36
N LEU A 493 -14.70 1.86 -5.43
CA LEU A 493 -13.77 3.00 -5.42
C LEU A 493 -14.48 4.33 -5.69
N ARG A 494 -15.80 4.38 -5.56
CA ARG A 494 -16.59 5.61 -5.66
C ARG A 494 -16.38 6.50 -4.43
N VAL A 495 -16.54 7.81 -4.62
CA VAL A 495 -16.34 8.87 -3.63
C VAL A 495 -14.96 8.80 -2.92
N PRO A 496 -13.81 8.79 -3.64
CA PRO A 496 -12.47 8.72 -3.01
C PRO A 496 -12.15 9.82 -2.00
N VAL A 497 -12.87 10.94 -2.04
CA VAL A 497 -12.76 12.05 -1.09
C VAL A 497 -13.03 11.63 0.36
N ASN A 498 -13.79 10.54 0.56
CA ASN A 498 -14.14 9.97 1.87
C ASN A 498 -13.01 9.13 2.49
N TRP A 499 -11.99 8.72 1.72
CA TRP A 499 -10.88 7.91 2.23
C TRP A 499 -9.90 8.72 3.12
N TYR A 500 -10.08 10.05 3.18
CA TYR A 500 -9.20 10.99 3.88
C TYR A 500 -10.01 11.86 4.86
N PRO A 501 -10.63 11.27 5.90
CA PRO A 501 -11.53 11.99 6.80
C PRO A 501 -10.83 13.15 7.53
N GLU A 502 -9.54 13.04 7.84
CA GLU A 502 -8.74 14.11 8.44
C GLU A 502 -8.66 15.34 7.52
N ALA A 503 -8.46 15.13 6.22
CA ALA A 503 -8.44 16.20 5.22
C ALA A 503 -9.82 16.80 4.95
N ARG A 504 -10.91 16.06 5.23
CA ARG A 504 -12.30 16.58 5.20
C ARG A 504 -12.69 17.30 6.50
N ALA A 505 -11.97 17.09 7.60
CA ALA A 505 -12.26 17.69 8.90
C ALA A 505 -11.70 19.12 9.07
N ILE A 506 -10.83 19.56 8.16
CA ILE A 506 -10.24 20.90 8.12
C ILE A 506 -10.70 21.70 6.89
N GLN A 507 -10.69 23.03 6.98
CA GLN A 507 -10.86 23.87 5.80
C GLN A 507 -9.54 23.90 5.01
N ARG A 508 -9.58 23.45 3.74
CA ARG A 508 -8.45 23.51 2.81
C ARG A 508 -8.75 24.48 1.66
N LYS A 509 -7.74 25.22 1.23
CA LYS A 509 -7.79 26.07 0.04
C LYS A 509 -6.78 25.60 -1.00
N ILE A 510 -7.19 25.50 -2.25
CA ILE A 510 -6.35 25.12 -3.37
C ILE A 510 -5.87 26.37 -4.11
N VAL A 511 -4.58 26.47 -4.38
CA VAL A 511 -3.97 27.54 -5.17
C VAL A 511 -3.34 26.91 -6.41
N PHE A 512 -3.98 27.08 -7.56
CA PHE A 512 -3.50 26.51 -8.83
C PHE A 512 -2.51 27.48 -9.50
N HIS A 513 -1.23 27.15 -9.48
CA HIS A 513 -0.16 27.85 -10.19
C HIS A 513 -0.06 27.32 -11.65
N ALA A 514 -0.87 27.89 -12.54
CA ALA A 514 -0.99 27.47 -13.93
C ALA A 514 0.05 28.14 -14.83
N GLY A 515 0.83 27.36 -15.58
CA GLY A 515 1.71 27.93 -16.61
C GLY A 515 2.60 26.92 -17.33
N PRO A 516 3.21 27.32 -18.46
CA PRO A 516 4.18 26.49 -19.16
C PRO A 516 5.43 26.23 -18.30
N THR A 517 6.32 25.36 -18.76
CA THR A 517 7.68 25.28 -18.20
C THR A 517 8.40 26.64 -18.32
N ASN A 518 9.29 26.94 -17.36
CA ASN A 518 10.00 28.23 -17.29
C ASN A 518 9.09 29.48 -17.17
N SER A 519 8.02 29.38 -16.37
CA SER A 519 7.05 30.46 -16.10
C SER A 519 7.13 31.09 -14.69
N GLY A 520 7.99 30.55 -13.82
CA GLY A 520 8.04 30.97 -12.41
C GLY A 520 6.95 30.34 -11.52
N LYS A 521 6.00 29.56 -12.07
CA LYS A 521 4.87 28.97 -11.34
C LYS A 521 5.27 28.32 -10.00
N THR A 522 6.26 27.42 -10.04
CA THR A 522 6.78 26.68 -8.88
C THR A 522 7.60 27.56 -7.92
N TYR A 523 8.24 28.64 -8.40
CA TYR A 523 8.99 29.54 -7.54
C TYR A 523 8.08 30.17 -6.47
N HIS A 524 6.92 30.69 -6.88
CA HIS A 524 5.99 31.32 -5.94
C HIS A 524 5.39 30.34 -4.93
N ALA A 525 5.13 29.09 -5.33
CA ALA A 525 4.69 28.05 -4.40
C ALA A 525 5.79 27.70 -3.38
N ILE A 526 7.05 27.58 -3.83
CA ILE A 526 8.18 27.30 -2.95
C ILE A 526 8.50 28.48 -2.00
N GLN A 527 8.35 29.74 -2.42
CA GLN A 527 8.47 30.87 -1.48
C GLN A 527 7.42 30.80 -0.36
N ARG A 528 6.15 30.57 -0.70
CA ARG A 528 5.07 30.43 0.30
C ARG A 528 5.29 29.25 1.25
N TYR A 529 5.86 28.15 0.76
CA TYR A 529 6.29 26.99 1.57
C TYR A 529 7.42 27.34 2.55
N LEU A 530 8.44 28.10 2.11
CA LEU A 530 9.55 28.55 2.98
C LEU A 530 9.10 29.59 4.03
N GLU A 531 8.08 30.39 3.72
CA GLU A 531 7.47 31.37 4.63
C GLU A 531 6.52 30.74 5.66
N ALA A 532 6.07 29.51 5.44
CA ALA A 532 5.13 28.80 6.30
C ALA A 532 5.76 28.27 7.60
N LYS A 533 4.96 28.05 8.66
CA LYS A 533 5.45 27.42 9.91
C LYS A 533 5.79 25.94 9.76
N SER A 534 5.12 25.27 8.83
CA SER A 534 5.28 23.85 8.47
C SER A 534 4.82 23.62 7.04
N GLY A 535 5.41 22.64 6.35
CA GLY A 535 4.99 22.33 5.00
C GLY A 535 5.58 21.08 4.35
N VAL A 536 4.92 20.62 3.28
CA VAL A 536 5.33 19.45 2.50
C VAL A 536 5.46 19.78 1.01
N TYR A 537 6.61 19.47 0.42
CA TYR A 537 6.81 19.50 -1.04
C TYR A 537 6.69 18.08 -1.61
N CYS A 538 5.78 17.88 -2.56
CA CYS A 538 5.51 16.63 -3.26
C CYS A 538 6.01 16.71 -4.71
N GLY A 539 7.20 16.18 -4.98
CA GLY A 539 7.81 16.16 -6.30
C GLY A 539 7.56 14.86 -7.11
N PRO A 540 7.48 14.92 -8.45
CA PRO A 540 7.40 13.74 -9.32
C PRO A 540 8.65 12.85 -9.32
N LEU A 541 9.80 13.39 -8.88
CA LEU A 541 11.13 12.81 -9.05
C LEU A 541 12.01 13.00 -7.81
N LYS A 542 12.81 12.00 -7.46
CA LYS A 542 13.85 12.05 -6.41
C LYS A 542 14.70 13.32 -6.51
N LEU A 543 15.21 13.63 -7.71
CA LEU A 543 16.01 14.84 -7.97
C LEU A 543 15.34 16.15 -7.52
N LEU A 544 14.02 16.29 -7.63
CA LEU A 544 13.32 17.50 -7.18
C LEU A 544 13.12 17.52 -5.66
N ALA A 545 12.90 16.37 -5.03
CA ALA A 545 12.88 16.29 -3.57
C ALA A 545 14.23 16.71 -2.97
N HIS A 546 15.35 16.25 -3.54
CA HIS A 546 16.69 16.74 -3.19
C HIS A 546 16.85 18.24 -3.51
N GLU A 547 16.43 18.73 -4.69
CA GLU A 547 16.57 20.15 -5.08
C GLU A 547 15.82 21.09 -4.12
N ILE A 548 14.66 20.70 -3.57
CA ILE A 548 13.93 21.48 -2.57
C ILE A 548 14.49 21.30 -1.16
N PHE A 549 14.89 20.09 -0.77
CA PHE A 549 15.60 19.82 0.50
C PHE A 549 16.87 20.67 0.63
N GLU A 550 17.74 20.67 -0.38
CA GLU A 550 18.97 21.45 -0.39
C GLU A 550 18.68 22.96 -0.29
N LYS A 551 17.69 23.46 -1.05
CA LYS A 551 17.32 24.89 -1.04
C LYS A 551 16.70 25.34 0.27
N SER A 552 15.83 24.54 0.88
CA SER A 552 15.17 24.89 2.14
C SER A 552 16.20 25.02 3.26
N ASN A 553 17.06 24.02 3.42
CA ASN A 553 18.14 24.05 4.41
C ASN A 553 19.15 25.16 4.11
N SER A 554 19.49 25.42 2.84
CA SER A 554 20.34 26.56 2.44
C SER A 554 19.70 27.94 2.67
N ALA A 555 18.37 28.01 2.73
CA ALA A 555 17.62 29.22 3.08
C ALA A 555 17.42 29.40 4.60
N GLY A 556 17.93 28.47 5.42
CA GLY A 556 17.78 28.49 6.88
C GLY A 556 16.43 27.94 7.39
N VAL A 557 15.67 27.24 6.55
CA VAL A 557 14.42 26.56 6.91
C VAL A 557 14.69 25.05 7.01
N PRO A 558 14.83 24.49 8.23
CA PRO A 558 15.18 23.08 8.42
C PRO A 558 14.15 22.17 7.75
N CYS A 559 14.58 21.29 6.85
CA CYS A 559 13.67 20.49 6.04
C CYS A 559 14.19 19.06 5.87
N ASP A 560 13.38 18.07 6.20
CA ASP A 560 13.73 16.65 6.07
C ASP A 560 13.53 16.15 4.64
N LEU A 561 14.30 15.14 4.23
CA LEU A 561 14.14 14.45 2.94
C LEU A 561 13.43 13.11 3.16
N VAL A 562 12.36 12.83 2.39
CA VAL A 562 11.67 11.52 2.45
C VAL A 562 11.35 11.01 1.04
N THR A 563 12.06 9.99 0.57
CA THR A 563 11.88 9.37 -0.75
C THR A 563 11.66 7.86 -0.63
N GLY A 564 11.51 7.17 -1.77
CA GLY A 564 11.37 5.71 -1.79
C GLY A 564 12.58 5.00 -1.21
N GLU A 565 13.80 5.48 -1.46
CA GLU A 565 15.06 4.79 -1.15
C GLU A 565 15.96 5.59 -0.18
N GLU A 566 15.48 6.70 0.38
CA GLU A 566 16.27 7.59 1.24
C GLU A 566 15.39 8.42 2.19
N ARG A 567 15.78 8.47 3.47
CA ARG A 567 15.22 9.38 4.47
C ARG A 567 16.38 10.06 5.20
N THR A 568 16.33 11.39 5.30
CA THR A 568 17.38 12.19 5.96
C THR A 568 16.70 13.22 6.85
N PHE A 569 16.91 13.08 8.16
CA PHE A 569 16.44 14.03 9.18
C PHE A 569 17.53 15.08 9.43
N VAL A 570 17.14 16.34 9.58
CA VAL A 570 18.09 17.44 9.84
C VAL A 570 18.43 17.58 11.32
N ASP A 571 17.53 17.14 12.19
CA ASP A 571 17.71 17.15 13.64
C ASP A 571 18.59 15.96 14.12
N PRO A 572 19.71 16.20 14.84
CA PRO A 572 20.61 15.14 15.31
C PRO A 572 20.01 14.16 16.33
N GLU A 573 18.91 14.52 17.01
CA GLU A 573 18.18 13.64 17.93
C GLU A 573 17.10 12.81 17.19
N GLY A 574 17.00 12.96 15.86
CA GLY A 574 16.06 12.22 15.01
C GLY A 574 14.64 12.76 15.04
N LYS A 575 14.44 13.97 15.55
CA LYS A 575 13.13 14.63 15.57
C LYS A 575 12.73 15.07 14.15
N GLN A 576 11.47 14.87 13.78
CA GLN A 576 10.95 15.37 12.50
C GLN A 576 10.93 16.90 12.50
N SER A 577 11.38 17.50 11.39
CA SER A 577 11.21 18.93 11.14
C SER A 577 9.77 19.26 10.77
N ASN A 578 9.41 20.54 10.93
CA ASN A 578 8.13 21.08 10.47
C ASN A 578 8.00 21.09 8.93
N HIS A 579 9.13 21.10 8.21
CA HIS A 579 9.17 21.05 6.75
C HIS A 579 9.75 19.73 6.25
N VAL A 580 9.18 19.23 5.17
CA VAL A 580 9.64 18.01 4.49
C VAL A 580 9.59 18.19 2.97
N ALA A 581 10.56 17.62 2.27
CA ALA A 581 10.58 17.48 0.81
C ALA A 581 10.56 15.98 0.47
N CYS A 582 9.57 15.56 -0.31
CA CYS A 582 9.34 14.16 -0.61
C CYS A 582 9.00 13.88 -2.08
N THR A 583 9.26 12.64 -2.50
CA THR A 583 8.57 12.07 -3.68
C THR A 583 7.10 11.87 -3.34
N ILE A 584 6.19 12.22 -4.25
CA ILE A 584 4.75 12.32 -3.95
C ILE A 584 4.12 11.04 -3.38
N GLU A 585 4.60 9.86 -3.76
CA GLU A 585 4.18 8.56 -3.20
C GLU A 585 4.36 8.46 -1.67
N MET A 586 5.32 9.21 -1.13
CA MET A 586 5.78 9.11 0.26
C MET A 586 5.18 10.20 1.18
N CYS A 587 4.32 11.07 0.67
CA CYS A 587 3.73 12.14 1.49
C CYS A 587 2.79 11.58 2.58
N SER A 588 2.81 12.19 3.76
CA SER A 588 1.88 11.87 4.84
C SER A 588 0.54 12.58 4.64
N VAL A 589 -0.56 11.84 4.65
CA VAL A 589 -1.93 12.36 4.57
C VAL A 589 -2.57 12.59 5.94
N THR A 590 -1.87 12.25 7.03
CA THR A 590 -2.34 12.41 8.43
C THR A 590 -1.51 13.40 9.25
N THR A 591 -0.43 13.93 8.68
CA THR A 591 0.36 15.00 9.32
C THR A 591 -0.23 16.37 8.94
N PRO A 592 -0.52 17.26 9.91
CA PRO A 592 -0.99 18.60 9.61
C PRO A 592 0.14 19.52 9.14
N TYR A 593 -0.14 20.34 8.11
CA TYR A 593 0.78 21.33 7.56
C TYR A 593 0.07 22.67 7.37
N GLU A 594 0.82 23.78 7.40
CA GLU A 594 0.28 25.07 6.96
C GLU A 594 0.24 25.13 5.42
N VAL A 595 1.31 24.68 4.74
CA VAL A 595 1.42 24.71 3.26
C VAL A 595 1.84 23.37 2.68
N ALA A 596 1.07 22.87 1.71
CA ALA A 596 1.49 21.80 0.82
C ALA A 596 1.79 22.33 -0.59
N VAL A 597 2.79 21.77 -1.27
CA VAL A 597 3.10 22.04 -2.67
C VAL A 597 3.09 20.74 -3.47
N ILE A 598 2.19 20.61 -4.44
CA ILE A 598 2.13 19.46 -5.35
C ILE A 598 2.65 19.89 -6.73
N ASP A 599 3.79 19.34 -7.16
CA ASP A 599 4.43 19.72 -8.41
C ASP A 599 3.98 18.83 -9.59
N GLU A 600 4.02 19.43 -10.79
CA GLU A 600 3.57 18.86 -12.07
C GLU A 600 2.21 18.10 -11.98
N ILE A 601 1.19 18.74 -11.40
CA ILE A 601 -0.14 18.15 -11.07
C ILE A 601 -0.85 17.44 -12.24
N GLN A 602 -0.53 17.76 -13.50
CA GLN A 602 -1.03 17.02 -14.66
C GLN A 602 -0.62 15.53 -14.69
N MET A 603 0.36 15.12 -13.89
CA MET A 603 0.70 13.70 -13.67
C MET A 603 -0.43 12.90 -13.00
N ILE A 604 -1.51 13.54 -12.53
CA ILE A 604 -2.72 12.86 -12.01
C ILE A 604 -3.41 11.96 -13.06
N ARG A 605 -3.20 12.21 -14.36
CA ARG A 605 -3.61 11.33 -15.48
C ARG A 605 -2.56 10.31 -15.91
N ASP A 606 -1.44 10.17 -15.19
CA ASP A 606 -0.43 9.17 -15.54
C ASP A 606 -0.99 7.75 -15.33
N PRO A 607 -0.94 6.87 -16.36
CA PRO A 607 -1.56 5.56 -16.27
C PRO A 607 -1.08 4.68 -15.12
N ALA A 608 0.15 4.83 -14.62
CA ALA A 608 0.72 3.97 -13.58
C ALA A 608 0.86 4.69 -12.22
N ARG A 609 1.17 6.00 -12.22
CA ARG A 609 1.47 6.79 -11.01
C ARG A 609 0.38 7.80 -10.62
N GLY A 610 -0.65 8.01 -11.44
CA GLY A 610 -1.68 9.04 -11.21
C GLY A 610 -2.33 8.99 -9.83
N TRP A 611 -2.51 7.78 -9.28
CA TRP A 611 -3.01 7.55 -7.91
C TRP A 611 -2.27 8.32 -6.82
N ALA A 612 -0.97 8.57 -6.97
CA ALA A 612 -0.17 9.29 -5.97
C ALA A 612 -0.53 10.79 -5.94
N TRP A 613 -0.80 11.40 -7.10
CA TRP A 613 -1.31 12.77 -7.19
C TRP A 613 -2.74 12.88 -6.67
N THR A 614 -3.60 11.91 -6.97
CA THR A 614 -4.97 11.86 -6.43
C THR A 614 -4.95 11.75 -4.90
N ARG A 615 -4.14 10.84 -4.34
CA ARG A 615 -3.94 10.69 -2.89
C ARG A 615 -3.42 11.97 -2.24
N ALA A 616 -2.41 12.61 -2.82
CA ALA A 616 -1.87 13.87 -2.29
C ALA A 616 -2.91 15.00 -2.32
N LEU A 617 -3.59 15.19 -3.46
CA LEU A 617 -4.58 16.26 -3.62
C LEU A 617 -5.79 16.07 -2.69
N LEU A 618 -6.38 14.87 -2.65
CA LEU A 618 -7.56 14.60 -1.83
C LEU A 618 -7.23 14.47 -0.33
N GLY A 619 -6.02 14.03 0.01
CA GLY A 619 -5.67 13.60 1.36
C GLY A 619 -4.66 14.45 2.14
N LEU A 620 -3.94 15.40 1.55
CA LEU A 620 -3.02 16.24 2.34
C LEU A 620 -3.78 17.12 3.33
N CYS A 621 -3.46 16.99 4.62
CA CYS A 621 -3.99 17.82 5.70
C CYS A 621 -3.26 19.17 5.76
N ALA A 622 -3.48 20.04 4.77
CA ALA A 622 -2.88 21.36 4.71
C ALA A 622 -3.91 22.48 4.55
N GLU A 623 -3.64 23.63 5.18
CA GLU A 623 -4.49 24.84 5.07
C GLU A 623 -4.48 25.40 3.64
N GLU A 624 -3.29 25.57 3.04
CA GLU A 624 -3.12 25.93 1.62
C GLU A 624 -2.40 24.83 0.82
N ILE A 625 -3.01 24.37 -0.27
CA ILE A 625 -2.47 23.37 -1.19
C ILE A 625 -2.15 24.04 -2.53
N HIS A 626 -0.86 24.29 -2.76
CA HIS A 626 -0.34 24.91 -3.98
C HIS A 626 -0.05 23.85 -5.05
N VAL A 627 -0.92 23.75 -6.06
CA VAL A 627 -0.72 22.82 -7.18
C VAL A 627 -0.03 23.53 -8.34
N CYS A 628 1.09 23.01 -8.84
CA CYS A 628 1.85 23.58 -9.96
C CYS A 628 1.71 22.70 -11.20
N GLY A 629 1.30 23.25 -12.35
CA GLY A 629 1.06 22.42 -13.54
C GLY A 629 0.82 23.15 -14.85
N GLU A 630 0.52 22.40 -15.90
CA GLU A 630 0.06 22.94 -17.19
C GLU A 630 -1.42 23.39 -17.11
N PRO A 631 -1.85 24.41 -17.88
CA PRO A 631 -3.23 24.90 -17.84
C PRO A 631 -4.30 23.85 -18.21
N ALA A 632 -3.92 22.78 -18.91
CA ALA A 632 -4.83 21.69 -19.33
C ALA A 632 -5.46 20.91 -18.16
N ALA A 633 -4.96 21.07 -16.93
CA ALA A 633 -5.53 20.46 -15.73
C ALA A 633 -6.48 21.39 -14.93
N ILE A 634 -6.59 22.68 -15.25
CA ILE A 634 -7.35 23.65 -14.43
C ILE A 634 -8.83 23.26 -14.31
N SER A 635 -9.49 22.93 -15.42
CA SER A 635 -10.92 22.58 -15.45
C SER A 635 -11.20 21.37 -14.57
N PHE A 636 -10.47 20.28 -14.80
CA PHE A 636 -10.62 19.03 -14.07
C PHE A 636 -10.33 19.17 -12.58
N ILE A 637 -9.26 19.88 -12.19
CA ILE A 637 -8.98 20.11 -10.77
C ILE A 637 -10.07 21.00 -10.14
N THR A 638 -10.64 21.96 -10.87
CA THR A 638 -11.77 22.77 -10.36
C THR A 638 -13.03 21.92 -10.15
N GLU A 639 -13.35 21.03 -11.09
CA GLU A 639 -14.47 20.09 -10.98
C GLU A 639 -14.27 19.06 -9.86
N LEU A 640 -13.06 18.52 -9.72
CA LEU A 640 -12.70 17.59 -8.66
C LEU A 640 -12.83 18.23 -7.27
N MET A 641 -12.39 19.49 -7.12
CA MET A 641 -12.49 20.23 -5.84
C MET A 641 -13.89 20.76 -5.56
N PHE A 642 -14.76 20.89 -6.57
CA PHE A 642 -16.19 21.08 -6.36
C PHE A 642 -16.82 19.87 -5.63
N THR A 643 -16.30 18.65 -5.81
CA THR A 643 -16.78 17.46 -5.07
C THR A 643 -16.36 17.44 -3.59
N THR A 644 -15.26 18.11 -3.23
CA THR A 644 -14.81 18.30 -1.83
C THR A 644 -15.38 19.57 -1.18
N GLY A 645 -15.93 20.50 -1.97
CA GLY A 645 -16.41 21.80 -1.50
C GLY A 645 -15.29 22.80 -1.19
N GLU A 646 -14.10 22.61 -1.79
CA GLU A 646 -12.88 23.37 -1.49
C GLU A 646 -12.68 24.54 -2.49
N GLU A 647 -12.17 25.69 -2.02
CA GLU A 647 -11.94 26.87 -2.86
C GLU A 647 -10.74 26.66 -3.78
N VAL A 648 -10.86 27.03 -5.07
CA VAL A 648 -9.76 26.97 -6.05
C VAL A 648 -9.41 28.37 -6.58
N GLU A 649 -8.24 28.90 -6.18
CA GLU A 649 -7.69 30.16 -6.68
C GLU A 649 -6.71 29.90 -7.83
N VAL A 650 -7.01 30.35 -9.05
CA VAL A 650 -6.16 30.11 -10.23
C VAL A 650 -5.21 31.29 -10.52
N ARG A 651 -3.92 31.09 -10.23
CA ARG A 651 -2.82 32.03 -10.52
C ARG A 651 -2.18 31.69 -11.86
N ASN A 652 -2.33 32.57 -12.86
CA ASN A 652 -1.86 32.35 -14.22
C ASN A 652 -0.46 32.96 -14.47
N TYR A 653 0.48 32.12 -14.89
CA TYR A 653 1.88 32.47 -15.14
C TYR A 653 2.23 32.37 -16.64
N LYS A 654 2.83 33.42 -17.18
CA LYS A 654 3.41 33.42 -18.54
C LYS A 654 4.87 32.97 -18.50
N ARG A 655 5.42 32.52 -19.63
CA ARG A 655 6.83 32.14 -19.73
C ARG A 655 7.72 33.36 -19.49
N LEU A 656 8.77 33.21 -18.67
CA LEU A 656 9.67 34.31 -18.26
C LEU A 656 10.55 34.83 -19.41
N THR A 657 10.78 33.99 -20.41
CA THR A 657 11.56 34.25 -21.63
C THR A 657 10.84 33.61 -22.82
N PRO A 658 10.91 34.17 -24.04
CA PRO A 658 10.34 33.55 -25.23
C PRO A 658 11.19 32.35 -25.70
N PHE A 659 10.63 31.53 -26.58
CA PHE A 659 11.40 30.69 -27.49
C PHE A 659 10.79 30.78 -28.89
N SER A 660 11.60 30.57 -29.92
CA SER A 660 11.17 30.50 -31.32
C SER A 660 11.42 29.11 -31.90
N ILE A 661 10.54 28.69 -32.82
CA ILE A 661 10.78 27.51 -33.65
C ILE A 661 11.53 27.98 -34.89
N SER A 662 12.66 27.35 -35.21
CA SER A 662 13.47 27.71 -36.37
C SER A 662 12.75 27.41 -37.69
N ASP A 663 13.10 28.15 -38.74
CA ASP A 663 12.70 27.86 -40.12
C ASP A 663 13.64 26.88 -40.84
N GLN A 664 14.75 26.49 -40.19
CA GLN A 664 15.72 25.53 -40.72
C GLN A 664 16.02 24.43 -39.69
N ALA A 665 16.09 23.20 -40.18
CA ALA A 665 16.61 22.06 -39.41
C ALA A 665 18.13 22.19 -39.26
N VAL A 666 18.72 21.38 -38.37
CA VAL A 666 20.19 21.36 -38.19
C VAL A 666 20.87 20.68 -39.39
N GLU A 667 20.23 19.68 -39.99
CA GLU A 667 20.61 18.86 -41.16
C GLU A 667 21.93 18.06 -41.01
N ASN A 668 22.95 18.60 -40.36
CA ASN A 668 24.26 17.97 -40.13
C ASN A 668 24.84 18.45 -38.79
N LEU A 669 25.48 17.54 -38.03
CA LEU A 669 26.15 17.83 -36.75
C LEU A 669 27.31 18.85 -36.87
N ASP A 670 27.77 19.14 -38.08
CA ASP A 670 28.72 20.25 -38.34
C ASP A 670 28.11 21.64 -38.04
N ASN A 671 26.77 21.75 -38.00
CA ASN A 671 26.02 22.98 -37.68
C ASN A 671 25.72 23.15 -36.17
N LEU A 672 26.36 22.36 -35.30
CA LEU A 672 26.22 22.46 -33.86
C LEU A 672 26.91 23.70 -33.27
N LYS A 673 26.34 24.21 -32.18
CA LYS A 673 26.71 25.47 -31.53
C LYS A 673 26.72 25.32 -30.00
N PRO A 674 27.55 26.09 -29.27
CA PRO A 674 27.51 26.10 -27.81
C PRO A 674 26.11 26.39 -27.24
N GLY A 675 25.65 25.53 -26.34
CA GLY A 675 24.30 25.55 -25.76
C GLY A 675 23.27 24.68 -26.50
N ASP A 676 23.66 23.96 -27.56
CA ASP A 676 22.78 22.99 -28.22
C ASP A 676 22.53 21.75 -27.35
N CYS A 677 21.28 21.29 -27.33
CA CYS A 677 20.86 20.04 -26.73
C CYS A 677 20.11 19.18 -27.77
N ILE A 678 20.70 18.04 -28.13
CA ILE A 678 20.08 17.04 -29.01
C ILE A 678 19.26 16.08 -28.16
N VAL A 679 17.97 15.94 -28.50
CA VAL A 679 17.01 15.11 -27.77
C VAL A 679 16.71 13.84 -28.55
N CYS A 680 16.96 12.69 -27.92
CA CYS A 680 16.86 11.34 -28.49
C CYS A 680 15.85 10.49 -27.70
N PHE A 681 15.10 9.62 -28.39
CA PHE A 681 14.12 8.73 -27.75
C PHE A 681 14.60 7.28 -27.56
N SER A 682 15.86 6.95 -27.92
CA SER A 682 16.50 5.69 -27.55
C SER A 682 17.94 5.85 -27.07
N LYS A 683 18.42 4.93 -26.22
CA LYS A 683 19.84 4.87 -25.81
C LYS A 683 20.79 4.66 -27.00
N ASN A 684 20.35 3.99 -28.07
CA ASN A 684 21.18 3.75 -29.25
C ASN A 684 21.48 5.05 -29.99
N ASP A 685 20.51 5.96 -30.07
CA ASP A 685 20.69 7.29 -30.65
C ASP A 685 21.63 8.14 -29.80
N ILE A 686 21.49 8.10 -28.47
CA ILE A 686 22.43 8.76 -27.54
C ILE A 686 23.87 8.34 -27.84
N TYR A 687 24.13 7.04 -27.97
CA TYR A 687 25.47 6.52 -28.27
C TYR A 687 25.92 6.91 -29.68
N SER A 688 25.06 6.79 -30.70
CA SER A 688 25.38 7.16 -32.08
C SER A 688 25.72 8.66 -32.23
N VAL A 689 24.89 9.53 -31.67
CA VAL A 689 25.04 10.99 -31.75
C VAL A 689 26.28 11.46 -30.97
N SER A 690 26.46 11.03 -29.72
CA SER A 690 27.65 11.39 -28.93
C SER A 690 28.95 10.89 -29.59
N ARG A 691 28.95 9.70 -30.19
CA ARG A 691 30.07 9.17 -30.97
C ARG A 691 30.37 10.02 -32.21
N GLN A 692 29.35 10.45 -32.94
CA GLN A 692 29.51 11.29 -34.14
C GLN A 692 29.97 12.73 -33.86
N ILE A 693 29.67 13.25 -32.67
CA ILE A 693 30.15 14.56 -32.18
C ILE A 693 31.63 14.47 -31.80
N GLU A 694 32.03 13.42 -31.07
CA GLU A 694 33.44 13.20 -30.68
C GLU A 694 34.36 12.98 -31.90
N ILE A 695 33.88 12.31 -32.95
CA ILE A 695 34.62 12.14 -34.22
C ILE A 695 34.94 13.50 -34.88
N ARG A 696 34.14 14.54 -34.62
CA ARG A 696 34.35 15.92 -35.09
C ARG A 696 35.24 16.76 -34.17
N GLY A 697 35.77 16.18 -33.09
CA GLY A 697 36.62 16.87 -32.11
C GLY A 697 35.85 17.74 -31.11
N LEU A 698 34.53 17.59 -31.00
CA LEU A 698 33.69 18.30 -30.04
C LEU A 698 33.42 17.42 -28.81
N GLU A 699 33.39 18.02 -27.62
CA GLU A 699 32.93 17.35 -26.39
C GLU A 699 31.40 17.51 -26.20
N CYS A 700 30.75 16.46 -25.68
CA CYS A 700 29.35 16.52 -25.28
C CYS A 700 29.11 15.84 -23.93
N ALA A 701 28.14 16.38 -23.18
CA ALA A 701 27.58 15.79 -21.98
C ALA A 701 26.46 14.81 -22.35
N VAL A 702 26.22 13.80 -21.53
CA VAL A 702 25.21 12.75 -21.80
C VAL A 702 24.27 12.57 -20.61
N ILE A 703 22.95 12.67 -20.85
CA ILE A 703 21.91 12.55 -19.81
C ILE A 703 20.75 11.65 -20.28
N TYR A 704 20.58 10.48 -19.67
CA TYR A 704 19.43 9.59 -19.91
C TYR A 704 18.80 9.05 -18.63
N GLY A 705 17.57 8.54 -18.73
CA GLY A 705 16.69 8.24 -17.61
C GLY A 705 17.29 7.34 -16.51
N SER A 706 18.05 6.30 -16.87
CA SER A 706 18.64 5.34 -15.91
C SER A 706 20.03 5.71 -15.38
N LEU A 707 20.55 6.93 -15.64
CA LEU A 707 21.78 7.36 -14.97
C LEU A 707 21.54 7.62 -13.47
N PRO A 708 22.49 7.28 -12.59
CA PRO A 708 22.44 7.67 -11.17
C PRO A 708 22.28 9.19 -10.95
N PRO A 709 21.71 9.62 -9.80
CA PRO A 709 21.48 11.04 -9.51
C PRO A 709 22.75 11.89 -9.54
N GLY A 710 23.85 11.44 -8.93
CA GLY A 710 25.12 12.17 -8.89
C GLY A 710 25.76 12.28 -10.28
N THR A 711 25.75 11.20 -11.06
CA THR A 711 26.14 11.23 -12.49
C THR A 711 25.30 12.22 -13.31
N LYS A 712 23.97 12.25 -13.16
CA LYS A 712 23.10 13.23 -13.84
C LYS A 712 23.46 14.67 -13.47
N LEU A 713 23.60 14.96 -12.18
CA LEU A 713 23.96 16.29 -11.67
C LEU A 713 25.36 16.72 -12.13
N ALA A 714 26.33 15.80 -12.18
CA ALA A 714 27.68 16.08 -12.69
C ALA A 714 27.71 16.39 -14.20
N GLN A 715 26.94 15.66 -15.01
CA GLN A 715 26.80 15.92 -16.44
C GLN A 715 26.08 17.25 -16.71
N ALA A 716 25.02 17.54 -15.95
CA ALA A 716 24.33 18.83 -15.98
C ALA A 716 25.26 19.99 -15.58
N LYS A 717 26.05 19.82 -14.51
CA LYS A 717 27.05 20.81 -14.07
C LYS A 717 28.08 21.07 -15.17
N LYS A 718 28.65 20.02 -15.79
CA LYS A 718 29.66 20.15 -16.86
C LYS A 718 29.13 20.96 -18.06
N PHE A 719 27.88 20.71 -18.47
CA PHE A 719 27.24 21.46 -19.56
C PHE A 719 26.87 22.90 -19.18
N ASN A 720 26.48 23.14 -17.93
CA ASN A 720 26.06 24.45 -17.43
C ASN A 720 27.23 25.40 -17.13
N ASP A 721 28.41 24.85 -16.82
CA ASP A 721 29.61 25.60 -16.46
C ASP A 721 30.05 26.51 -17.63
N PRO A 722 30.20 27.84 -17.43
CA PRO A 722 30.66 28.75 -18.49
C PRO A 722 32.06 28.46 -19.03
N ASP A 723 32.96 27.87 -18.23
CA ASP A 723 34.38 27.76 -18.53
C ASP A 723 34.77 26.37 -19.09
N ASP A 724 33.97 25.33 -18.87
CA ASP A 724 34.21 23.97 -19.40
C ASP A 724 33.99 23.90 -20.94
N PRO A 725 34.87 23.27 -21.75
CA PRO A 725 34.69 23.19 -23.22
C PRO A 725 33.45 22.40 -23.68
N CYS A 726 32.80 21.61 -22.81
CA CYS A 726 31.75 20.65 -23.12
C CYS A 726 30.35 21.27 -23.32
N LYS A 727 30.23 22.15 -24.32
CA LYS A 727 29.04 22.98 -24.55
C LYS A 727 27.92 22.35 -25.39
N ILE A 728 27.95 21.03 -25.63
CA ILE A 728 26.88 20.27 -26.31
C ILE A 728 26.28 19.26 -25.33
N LEU A 729 24.96 19.09 -25.33
CA LEU A 729 24.25 18.06 -24.56
C LEU A 729 23.57 17.06 -25.51
N VAL A 730 23.68 15.76 -25.20
CA VAL A 730 22.97 14.67 -25.87
C VAL A 730 22.13 13.96 -24.80
N ALA A 731 20.81 14.06 -24.90
CA ALA A 731 19.91 13.67 -23.81
C ALA A 731 18.61 12.99 -24.27
N THR A 732 17.93 12.30 -23.36
CA THR A 732 16.54 11.85 -23.60
C THR A 732 15.53 12.82 -22.99
N ASP A 733 14.25 12.57 -23.25
CA ASP A 733 13.08 13.12 -22.55
C ASP A 733 13.21 13.28 -21.02
N ALA A 734 14.13 12.55 -20.36
CA ALA A 734 14.49 12.72 -18.96
C ALA A 734 14.89 14.17 -18.57
N ILE A 735 15.33 15.03 -19.50
CA ILE A 735 15.58 16.45 -19.23
C ILE A 735 14.30 17.31 -19.15
N GLY A 736 13.14 16.76 -19.53
CA GLY A 736 11.84 17.43 -19.51
C GLY A 736 11.37 17.81 -18.10
N MET A 737 11.95 17.20 -17.05
CA MET A 737 11.74 17.51 -15.63
C MET A 737 13.06 17.38 -14.85
N GLY A 738 13.06 17.69 -13.55
CA GLY A 738 14.09 17.23 -12.60
C GLY A 738 15.52 17.78 -12.69
N LEU A 739 15.88 18.60 -13.69
CA LEU A 739 17.20 19.22 -13.80
C LEU A 739 17.12 20.72 -14.16
N ASN A 740 18.05 21.51 -13.63
CA ASN A 740 18.33 22.88 -14.09
C ASN A 740 19.43 22.84 -15.16
N LEU A 741 19.11 23.27 -16.38
CA LEU A 741 19.97 23.16 -17.56
C LEU A 741 19.96 24.46 -18.37
N SER A 742 21.14 24.93 -18.74
CA SER A 742 21.38 26.16 -19.50
C SER A 742 21.39 25.90 -21.01
N ILE A 743 20.30 25.34 -21.53
CA ILE A 743 20.15 25.03 -22.95
C ILE A 743 19.82 26.31 -23.72
N ARG A 744 20.53 26.58 -24.82
CA ARG A 744 20.17 27.60 -25.82
C ARG A 744 19.14 27.05 -26.81
N ARG A 745 19.46 25.92 -27.43
CA ARG A 745 18.72 25.37 -28.57
C ARG A 745 18.37 23.90 -28.36
N ILE A 746 17.08 23.57 -28.42
CA ILE A 746 16.60 22.18 -28.44
C ILE A 746 16.58 21.68 -29.89
N ILE A 747 17.15 20.50 -30.12
CA ILE A 747 17.21 19.83 -31.42
C ILE A 747 16.58 18.45 -31.25
N PHE A 748 15.37 18.23 -31.77
CA PHE A 748 14.76 16.90 -31.78
C PHE A 748 15.45 16.01 -32.83
N ASN A 749 16.09 14.92 -32.39
CA ASN A 749 16.78 13.98 -33.29
C ASN A 749 15.80 13.14 -34.14
N SER A 750 14.58 12.97 -33.63
CA SER A 750 13.40 12.40 -34.27
C SER A 750 12.19 12.92 -33.49
N LEU A 751 10.98 12.79 -34.03
CA LEU A 751 9.71 13.05 -33.32
C LEU A 751 8.99 11.76 -32.91
N VAL A 752 9.61 10.60 -33.16
CA VAL A 752 9.05 9.28 -32.90
C VAL A 752 9.67 8.65 -31.65
N LYS A 753 8.84 8.13 -30.76
CA LYS A 753 9.23 7.44 -29.52
C LYS A 753 8.82 5.96 -29.60
N PRO A 754 9.74 5.00 -29.37
CA PRO A 754 9.39 3.59 -29.35
C PRO A 754 8.56 3.28 -28.08
N SER A 755 7.30 2.94 -28.30
CA SER A 755 6.37 2.46 -27.26
C SER A 755 6.36 0.94 -27.23
N VAL A 756 5.58 0.38 -26.31
CA VAL A 756 5.21 -1.04 -26.29
C VAL A 756 3.71 -1.09 -26.04
N ASN A 757 2.95 -1.71 -26.94
CA ASN A 757 1.51 -1.79 -26.82
C ASN A 757 1.08 -2.85 -25.78
N GLU A 758 -0.21 -2.93 -25.49
CA GLU A 758 -0.80 -3.88 -24.53
C GLU A 758 -0.52 -5.36 -24.87
N LYS A 759 -0.11 -5.67 -26.10
CA LYS A 759 0.24 -7.03 -26.58
C LYS A 759 1.75 -7.32 -26.51
N GLY A 760 2.57 -6.37 -26.05
CA GLY A 760 4.03 -6.48 -26.01
C GLY A 760 4.72 -6.17 -27.34
N GLU A 761 3.99 -5.71 -28.36
CA GLU A 761 4.54 -5.34 -29.67
C GLU A 761 5.15 -3.93 -29.59
N LYS A 762 6.21 -3.67 -30.36
CA LYS A 762 6.84 -2.34 -30.41
C LYS A 762 6.12 -1.44 -31.41
N GLU A 763 5.39 -0.47 -30.90
CA GLU A 763 4.82 0.62 -31.69
C GLU A 763 5.77 1.83 -31.69
N MET A 764 5.51 2.78 -32.59
CA MET A 764 6.41 3.89 -32.94
C MET A 764 5.58 5.16 -33.02
N ASP A 765 5.25 5.70 -31.85
CA ASP A 765 4.31 6.80 -31.72
C ASP A 765 4.99 8.16 -31.90
N THR A 766 4.25 9.12 -32.44
CA THR A 766 4.69 10.53 -32.42
C THR A 766 4.55 11.11 -31.01
N ILE A 767 5.51 11.93 -30.61
CA ILE A 767 5.49 12.55 -29.28
C ILE A 767 4.28 13.47 -29.08
N SER A 768 3.69 13.44 -27.88
CA SER A 768 2.50 14.27 -27.60
C SER A 768 2.85 15.75 -27.49
N THR A 769 1.87 16.63 -27.76
CA THR A 769 2.05 18.08 -27.63
C THR A 769 2.54 18.51 -26.25
N SER A 770 2.07 17.90 -25.16
CA SER A 770 2.56 18.20 -23.80
C SER A 770 4.03 17.77 -23.62
N GLN A 771 4.43 16.58 -24.10
CA GLN A 771 5.84 16.14 -24.09
C GLN A 771 6.73 17.08 -24.92
N ALA A 772 6.31 17.43 -26.13
CA ALA A 772 7.03 18.33 -27.02
C ALA A 772 7.21 19.73 -26.39
N LEU A 773 6.15 20.31 -25.80
CA LEU A 773 6.21 21.59 -25.09
C LEU A 773 7.06 21.52 -23.81
N GLN A 774 7.00 20.43 -23.06
CA GLN A 774 7.77 20.23 -21.83
C GLN A 774 9.29 20.17 -22.12
N ILE A 775 9.68 19.51 -23.23
CA ILE A 775 11.05 19.43 -23.73
C ILE A 775 11.49 20.76 -24.38
N ALA A 776 10.73 21.27 -25.35
CA ALA A 776 11.04 22.53 -26.06
C ALA A 776 11.18 23.71 -25.08
N GLY A 777 10.31 23.78 -24.07
CA GLY A 777 10.34 24.80 -23.03
C GLY A 777 11.56 24.76 -22.09
N ARG A 778 12.51 23.83 -22.28
CA ARG A 778 13.83 23.83 -21.62
C ARG A 778 14.83 24.80 -22.26
N ALA A 779 14.60 25.25 -23.50
CA ALA A 779 15.46 26.22 -24.20
C ALA A 779 15.34 27.65 -23.62
N GLY A 780 16.45 28.33 -23.33
CA GLY A 780 16.49 29.72 -22.88
C GLY A 780 15.85 29.94 -21.50
N ARG A 781 16.13 29.08 -20.50
CA ARG A 781 15.58 29.24 -19.14
C ARG A 781 16.02 30.56 -18.50
N PHE A 782 15.15 31.16 -17.68
CA PHE A 782 15.44 32.41 -16.97
C PHE A 782 16.68 32.30 -16.06
N SER A 783 16.86 31.13 -15.44
CA SER A 783 18.02 30.75 -14.62
C SER A 783 19.32 30.53 -15.42
N SER A 784 19.31 30.72 -16.74
CA SER A 784 20.46 30.52 -17.63
C SER A 784 21.02 31.83 -18.19
N MET A 785 22.19 31.74 -18.81
CA MET A 785 22.80 32.85 -19.56
C MET A 785 22.03 33.18 -20.84
N PHE A 786 21.28 32.23 -21.41
CA PHE A 786 20.53 32.40 -22.65
C PHE A 786 19.15 33.02 -22.39
N LYS A 787 18.93 34.25 -22.88
CA LYS A 787 17.69 35.01 -22.64
C LYS A 787 16.56 34.69 -23.63
N GLU A 788 16.87 34.00 -24.72
CA GLU A 788 15.92 33.48 -25.68
C GLU A 788 16.24 32.00 -25.95
N GLY A 789 15.21 31.19 -26.23
CA GLY A 789 15.36 29.79 -26.62
C GLY A 789 15.14 29.59 -28.12
N GLU A 790 15.90 28.68 -28.73
CA GLU A 790 15.66 28.18 -30.10
C GLU A 790 15.17 26.73 -30.05
N VAL A 791 14.27 26.33 -30.96
CA VAL A 791 13.77 24.95 -31.06
C VAL A 791 13.73 24.52 -32.52
N THR A 792 14.27 23.34 -32.83
CA THR A 792 14.31 22.80 -34.20
C THR A 792 14.45 21.27 -34.21
N THR A 793 14.57 20.67 -35.39
CA THR A 793 14.76 19.23 -35.63
C THR A 793 16.15 18.96 -36.23
N MET A 794 16.60 17.70 -36.16
CA MET A 794 17.78 17.24 -36.88
C MET A 794 17.49 17.15 -38.39
N HIS A 795 16.40 16.48 -38.76
CA HIS A 795 16.00 16.28 -40.15
C HIS A 795 14.97 17.31 -40.60
N ARG A 796 15.05 17.71 -41.87
CA ARG A 796 14.19 18.74 -42.46
C ARG A 796 12.72 18.33 -42.54
N ASP A 797 12.45 17.05 -42.79
CA ASP A 797 11.11 16.52 -42.98
C ASP A 797 10.31 16.46 -41.65
N ASP A 798 11.00 16.40 -40.50
CA ASP A 798 10.39 16.50 -39.17
C ASP A 798 9.94 17.93 -38.84
N LEU A 799 10.55 18.98 -39.41
CA LEU A 799 10.35 20.36 -38.97
C LEU A 799 8.90 20.88 -39.14
N PRO A 800 8.18 20.58 -40.23
CA PRO A 800 6.75 20.89 -40.34
C PRO A 800 5.91 20.18 -39.27
N VAL A 801 6.22 18.92 -38.97
CA VAL A 801 5.51 18.11 -37.98
C VAL A 801 5.74 18.65 -36.56
N LEU A 802 6.97 19.07 -36.23
CA LEU A 802 7.25 19.74 -34.96
C LEU A 802 6.49 21.08 -34.84
N LYS A 803 6.40 21.85 -35.93
CA LYS A 803 5.60 23.08 -35.98
C LYS A 803 4.10 22.81 -35.84
N GLU A 804 3.58 21.68 -36.32
CA GLU A 804 2.19 21.27 -36.08
C GLU A 804 1.98 20.88 -34.60
N ILE A 805 2.79 19.95 -34.08
CA ILE A 805 2.70 19.43 -32.71
C ILE A 805 2.77 20.55 -31.66
N LEU A 806 3.66 21.54 -31.83
CA LEU A 806 3.82 22.66 -30.89
C LEU A 806 2.75 23.76 -31.01
N ASN A 807 2.01 23.83 -32.12
CA ASN A 807 0.90 24.78 -32.30
C ASN A 807 -0.48 24.18 -31.95
N ARG A 808 -0.59 22.84 -31.86
CA ARG A 808 -1.79 22.16 -31.38
C ARG A 808 -2.08 22.52 -29.90
N THR A 809 -3.35 22.56 -29.53
CA THR A 809 -3.78 22.68 -28.13
C THR A 809 -3.49 21.39 -27.36
N VAL A 810 -2.93 21.48 -26.15
CA VAL A 810 -2.81 20.33 -25.25
C VAL A 810 -4.20 19.79 -24.91
N ASP A 811 -4.42 18.49 -25.13
CA ASP A 811 -5.67 17.83 -24.79
C ASP A 811 -5.87 17.84 -23.25
N PRO A 812 -7.08 18.15 -22.75
CA PRO A 812 -7.34 18.39 -21.32
C PRO A 812 -7.06 17.15 -20.45
N VAL A 813 -6.89 17.38 -19.14
CA VAL A 813 -7.08 16.32 -18.16
C VAL A 813 -8.59 16.09 -18.00
N GLU A 814 -9.02 14.84 -18.01
CA GLU A 814 -10.44 14.46 -17.87
C GLU A 814 -10.69 13.48 -16.71
N THR A 815 -9.66 12.75 -16.26
CA THR A 815 -9.76 11.75 -15.18
C THR A 815 -8.49 11.68 -14.32
N ALA A 816 -8.65 11.21 -13.08
CA ALA A 816 -7.60 10.99 -12.09
C ALA A 816 -7.37 9.50 -11.79
N GLY A 817 -6.10 9.10 -11.62
CA GLY A 817 -5.76 7.71 -11.30
C GLY A 817 -6.15 7.31 -9.87
N LEU A 818 -6.47 6.03 -9.66
CA LEU A 818 -6.68 5.37 -8.37
C LEU A 818 -5.94 4.02 -8.37
N HIS A 819 -5.64 3.44 -7.20
CA HIS A 819 -5.06 2.09 -7.10
C HIS A 819 -5.75 1.23 -6.04
N PRO A 820 -5.61 -0.11 -6.09
CA PRO A 820 -6.07 -1.00 -5.02
C PRO A 820 -5.17 -0.86 -3.79
N THR A 821 -5.74 -0.52 -2.63
CA THR A 821 -4.99 -0.50 -1.37
C THR A 821 -4.56 -1.92 -0.95
N ALA A 822 -3.53 -2.01 -0.11
CA ALA A 822 -3.06 -3.31 0.41
C ALA A 822 -4.15 -4.00 1.23
N GLU A 823 -4.92 -3.22 1.99
CA GLU A 823 -6.04 -3.63 2.83
C GLU A 823 -7.19 -4.22 1.99
N GLN A 824 -7.52 -3.62 0.86
CA GLN A 824 -8.55 -4.15 -0.05
C GLN A 824 -8.12 -5.48 -0.69
N ILE A 825 -6.85 -5.60 -1.10
CA ILE A 825 -6.33 -6.85 -1.67
C ILE A 825 -6.20 -7.95 -0.60
N GLU A 826 -5.95 -7.56 0.67
CA GLU A 826 -5.98 -8.46 1.83
C GLU A 826 -7.39 -8.99 2.13
N MET A 827 -8.41 -8.13 2.05
CA MET A 827 -9.81 -8.55 2.11
C MET A 827 -10.23 -9.42 0.90
N PHE A 828 -9.74 -9.16 -0.30
CA PHE A 828 -9.97 -10.02 -1.48
C PHE A 828 -9.38 -11.42 -1.29
N ALA A 829 -8.14 -11.52 -0.81
CA ALA A 829 -7.47 -12.80 -0.55
C ALA A 829 -8.15 -13.61 0.56
N TYR A 830 -8.76 -12.96 1.56
CA TYR A 830 -9.56 -13.66 2.58
C TYR A 830 -10.76 -14.41 1.96
N HIS A 831 -11.42 -13.81 0.96
CA HIS A 831 -12.54 -14.44 0.24
C HIS A 831 -12.09 -15.45 -0.82
N LEU A 832 -10.86 -15.31 -1.34
CA LEU A 832 -10.30 -16.11 -2.44
C LEU A 832 -8.88 -16.62 -2.13
N PRO A 833 -8.69 -17.45 -1.07
CA PRO A 833 -7.36 -17.78 -0.54
C PRO A 833 -6.48 -18.65 -1.46
N GLU A 834 -7.10 -19.39 -2.39
CA GLU A 834 -6.39 -20.24 -3.37
C GLU A 834 -6.04 -19.48 -4.68
N ALA A 835 -6.41 -18.19 -4.80
CA ALA A 835 -6.11 -17.37 -5.98
C ALA A 835 -4.72 -16.71 -5.88
N THR A 836 -4.03 -16.56 -7.01
CA THR A 836 -2.71 -15.91 -7.05
C THR A 836 -2.85 -14.40 -6.87
N LEU A 837 -1.86 -13.71 -6.31
CA LEU A 837 -1.89 -12.25 -6.17
C LEU A 837 -2.08 -11.52 -7.51
N SER A 838 -1.51 -12.05 -8.60
CA SER A 838 -1.70 -11.51 -9.96
C SER A 838 -3.17 -11.63 -10.41
N ASN A 839 -3.79 -12.80 -10.18
CA ASN A 839 -5.20 -13.04 -10.48
C ASN A 839 -6.15 -12.22 -9.58
N LEU A 840 -5.85 -12.07 -8.28
CA LEU A 840 -6.60 -11.21 -7.36
C LEU A 840 -6.65 -9.75 -7.83
N ILE A 841 -5.54 -9.23 -8.39
CA ILE A 841 -5.50 -7.89 -8.97
C ILE A 841 -6.43 -7.80 -10.19
N ASP A 842 -6.38 -8.75 -11.12
CA ASP A 842 -7.23 -8.70 -12.32
C ASP A 842 -8.72 -8.85 -11.97
N ILE A 843 -9.07 -9.71 -11.00
CA ILE A 843 -10.43 -9.82 -10.46
C ILE A 843 -10.85 -8.49 -9.79
N PHE A 844 -9.99 -7.89 -8.98
CA PHE A 844 -10.26 -6.60 -8.34
C PHE A 844 -10.54 -5.51 -9.37
N VAL A 845 -9.70 -5.37 -10.40
CA VAL A 845 -9.89 -4.38 -11.46
C VAL A 845 -11.19 -4.66 -12.23
N SER A 846 -11.50 -5.93 -12.54
CA SER A 846 -12.74 -6.32 -13.23
C SER A 846 -14.01 -6.05 -12.42
N LEU A 847 -13.96 -6.12 -11.09
CA LEU A 847 -15.09 -5.84 -10.19
C LEU A 847 -15.13 -4.39 -9.70
N SER A 848 -14.08 -3.60 -9.98
CA SER A 848 -13.96 -2.24 -9.46
C SER A 848 -14.99 -1.28 -10.04
N GLN A 849 -15.48 -0.37 -9.20
CA GLN A 849 -16.40 0.70 -9.60
C GLN A 849 -15.77 2.05 -9.27
N VAL A 850 -15.70 2.94 -10.26
CA VAL A 850 -15.16 4.30 -10.13
C VAL A 850 -16.19 5.31 -10.62
N ASP A 851 -16.21 6.51 -10.04
CA ASP A 851 -16.97 7.62 -10.60
C ASP A 851 -16.30 8.12 -11.89
N GLY A 852 -17.06 8.75 -12.79
CA GLY A 852 -16.59 9.12 -14.14
C GLY A 852 -15.40 10.10 -14.21
N LEU A 853 -15.00 10.68 -13.08
CA LEU A 853 -13.80 11.53 -12.94
C LEU A 853 -12.51 10.73 -12.63
N TYR A 854 -12.58 9.40 -12.53
CA TYR A 854 -11.46 8.55 -12.13
C TYR A 854 -11.26 7.33 -13.03
N PHE A 855 -10.05 6.77 -12.99
CA PHE A 855 -9.71 5.48 -13.59
C PHE A 855 -8.81 4.68 -12.65
N VAL A 856 -8.79 3.35 -12.79
CA VAL A 856 -7.83 2.50 -12.05
C VAL A 856 -6.51 2.45 -12.83
N CYS A 857 -5.41 2.78 -12.16
CA CYS A 857 -4.07 2.76 -12.74
C CYS A 857 -3.67 1.35 -13.24
N ASN A 858 -2.78 1.30 -14.23
CA ASN A 858 -2.14 0.09 -14.73
C ASN A 858 -1.30 -0.57 -13.61
N ILE A 859 -1.40 -1.91 -13.52
CA ILE A 859 -0.82 -2.71 -12.43
C ILE A 859 0.13 -3.79 -13.00
N ASP A 860 0.53 -3.71 -14.27
CA ASP A 860 1.28 -4.77 -14.97
C ASP A 860 2.71 -4.94 -14.45
N ASP A 861 3.33 -3.90 -13.92
CA ASP A 861 4.63 -4.01 -13.24
C ASP A 861 4.49 -4.79 -11.91
N PHE A 862 3.45 -4.50 -11.11
CA PHE A 862 3.17 -5.22 -9.87
C PHE A 862 2.78 -6.68 -10.13
N LYS A 863 1.93 -6.96 -11.14
CA LYS A 863 1.56 -8.33 -11.54
C LYS A 863 2.79 -9.14 -11.98
N PHE A 864 3.65 -8.56 -12.81
CA PHE A 864 4.91 -9.17 -13.22
C PHE A 864 5.81 -9.58 -12.03
N LEU A 865 5.84 -8.78 -10.96
CA LEU A 865 6.55 -9.14 -9.73
C LEU A 865 5.82 -10.21 -8.92
N ALA A 866 4.49 -10.14 -8.83
CA ALA A 866 3.65 -11.11 -8.13
C ALA A 866 3.81 -12.52 -8.70
N ASP A 867 3.80 -12.65 -10.02
CA ASP A 867 4.03 -13.92 -10.73
C ASP A 867 5.48 -14.42 -10.53
N MET A 868 6.47 -13.52 -10.58
CA MET A 868 7.88 -13.87 -10.38
C MET A 868 8.16 -14.49 -9.00
N ILE A 869 7.50 -14.00 -7.94
CA ILE A 869 7.67 -14.49 -6.56
C ILE A 869 6.54 -15.42 -6.08
N GLN A 870 5.60 -15.82 -6.95
CA GLN A 870 4.46 -16.67 -6.59
C GLN A 870 4.90 -17.95 -5.85
N HIS A 871 5.98 -18.58 -6.31
CA HIS A 871 6.54 -19.81 -5.75
C HIS A 871 7.32 -19.63 -4.44
N ILE A 872 7.46 -18.40 -3.94
CA ILE A 872 8.14 -18.10 -2.67
C ILE A 872 7.09 -17.99 -1.56
N PRO A 873 7.25 -18.70 -0.42
CA PRO A 873 6.31 -18.60 0.70
C PRO A 873 6.48 -17.25 1.40
N LEU A 874 5.52 -16.35 1.17
CA LEU A 874 5.43 -15.02 1.78
C LEU A 874 4.00 -14.80 2.23
N ASN A 875 3.83 -14.23 3.42
CA ASN A 875 2.54 -13.66 3.83
C ASN A 875 2.12 -12.55 2.86
N LEU A 876 0.81 -12.35 2.70
CA LEU A 876 0.27 -11.50 1.66
C LEU A 876 0.73 -10.04 1.77
N ARG A 877 0.78 -9.49 2.99
CA ARG A 877 1.21 -8.12 3.22
C ARG A 877 2.66 -7.89 2.78
N SER A 878 3.55 -8.81 3.10
CA SER A 878 4.95 -8.76 2.66
C SER A 878 5.04 -8.91 1.15
N ARG A 879 4.28 -9.86 0.56
CA ARG A 879 4.22 -10.07 -0.89
C ARG A 879 3.77 -8.80 -1.64
N TYR A 880 2.72 -8.13 -1.18
CA TYR A 880 2.24 -6.86 -1.74
C TYR A 880 3.33 -5.77 -1.67
N VAL A 881 4.03 -5.64 -0.54
CA VAL A 881 5.14 -4.68 -0.38
C VAL A 881 6.29 -5.00 -1.33
N PHE A 882 6.68 -6.26 -1.51
CA PHE A 882 7.67 -6.65 -2.53
C PHE A 882 7.17 -6.32 -3.94
N CYS A 883 5.89 -6.52 -4.26
CA CYS A 883 5.34 -6.22 -5.59
C CYS A 883 5.13 -4.73 -5.88
N THR A 884 5.23 -3.85 -4.88
CA THR A 884 5.26 -2.38 -5.07
C THR A 884 6.68 -1.81 -5.16
N ALA A 885 7.73 -2.65 -5.09
CA ALA A 885 9.11 -2.21 -5.23
C ALA A 885 9.40 -1.76 -6.69
N PRO A 886 9.91 -0.53 -6.92
CA PRO A 886 10.08 0.03 -8.26
C PRO A 886 11.32 -0.57 -8.96
N ILE A 887 11.17 -1.67 -9.69
CA ILE A 887 12.28 -2.32 -10.42
C ILE A 887 12.14 -2.24 -11.95
N ASN A 888 13.28 -2.13 -12.62
CA ASN A 888 13.34 -2.14 -14.08
C ASN A 888 13.21 -3.57 -14.63
N LYS A 889 11.99 -4.01 -14.97
CA LYS A 889 11.71 -5.36 -15.49
C LYS A 889 12.48 -5.75 -16.78
N LYS A 890 13.14 -4.79 -17.44
CA LYS A 890 13.98 -5.01 -18.62
C LYS A 890 15.43 -5.40 -18.27
N GLN A 891 15.81 -5.42 -16.99
CA GLN A 891 17.16 -5.76 -16.50
C GLN A 891 17.17 -7.11 -15.78
N PRO A 892 17.66 -8.21 -16.41
CA PRO A 892 17.62 -9.55 -15.81
C PRO A 892 18.36 -9.68 -14.48
N PHE A 893 19.43 -8.89 -14.26
CA PHE A 893 20.16 -8.89 -13.00
C PHE A 893 19.32 -8.31 -11.85
N VAL A 894 18.52 -7.27 -12.09
CA VAL A 894 17.65 -6.67 -11.08
C VAL A 894 16.54 -7.66 -10.70
N CYS A 895 15.88 -8.27 -11.70
CA CYS A 895 14.88 -9.32 -11.46
C CYS A 895 15.45 -10.53 -10.69
N THR A 896 16.67 -10.97 -11.02
CA THR A 896 17.37 -12.06 -10.31
C THR A 896 17.70 -11.68 -8.87
N SER A 897 18.04 -10.43 -8.62
CA SER A 897 18.36 -9.91 -7.29
C SER A 897 17.09 -9.79 -6.44
N PHE A 898 16.01 -9.22 -7.00
CA PHE A 898 14.69 -9.18 -6.39
C PHE A 898 14.20 -10.58 -5.97
N LEU A 899 14.32 -11.59 -6.85
CA LEU A 899 13.98 -12.97 -6.55
C LEU A 899 14.81 -13.54 -5.39
N LYS A 900 16.11 -13.23 -5.32
CA LYS A 900 16.97 -13.61 -4.19
C LYS A 900 16.57 -12.88 -2.90
N PHE A 901 16.24 -11.60 -2.97
CA PHE A 901 15.85 -10.79 -1.81
C PHE A 901 14.57 -11.34 -1.17
N ALA A 902 13.54 -11.60 -1.99
CA ALA A 902 12.30 -12.25 -1.53
C ALA A 902 12.56 -13.66 -0.96
N ARG A 903 13.51 -14.42 -1.52
CA ARG A 903 13.86 -15.76 -1.04
C ARG A 903 14.61 -15.76 0.30
N GLN A 904 15.58 -14.86 0.49
CA GLN A 904 16.26 -14.70 1.78
C GLN A 904 15.26 -14.24 2.87
N PHE A 905 14.39 -13.28 2.53
CA PHE A 905 13.31 -12.83 3.41
C PHE A 905 12.37 -13.98 3.81
N SER A 906 11.96 -14.85 2.87
CA SER A 906 11.09 -16.01 3.15
C SER A 906 11.71 -17.09 4.05
N ARG A 907 12.99 -16.97 4.40
CA ARG A 907 13.75 -17.93 5.23
C ARG A 907 14.20 -17.37 6.57
N ASP A 908 13.85 -16.12 6.86
CA ASP A 908 14.37 -15.39 8.03
C ASP A 908 15.92 -15.28 8.01
N GLU A 909 16.52 -15.20 6.81
CA GLU A 909 17.96 -14.96 6.59
C GLU A 909 18.22 -13.47 6.25
N PRO A 910 18.73 -12.62 7.16
CA PRO A 910 18.96 -11.20 6.89
C PRO A 910 19.98 -10.95 5.78
N LEU A 911 19.68 -9.99 4.90
CA LEU A 911 20.54 -9.58 3.80
C LEU A 911 21.62 -8.61 4.28
N THR A 912 22.64 -9.14 4.94
CA THR A 912 23.78 -8.33 5.40
C THR A 912 24.60 -7.74 4.25
N PHE A 913 25.33 -6.66 4.51
CA PHE A 913 26.30 -6.03 3.62
C PHE A 913 27.30 -7.06 3.06
N ALA A 914 27.81 -7.95 3.91
CA ALA A 914 28.71 -9.03 3.50
C ALA A 914 28.06 -10.08 2.60
N TRP A 915 26.73 -10.26 2.65
CA TRP A 915 25.98 -11.05 1.66
C TRP A 915 25.83 -10.26 0.35
N LEU A 916 25.47 -8.97 0.42
CA LEU A 916 25.23 -8.13 -0.76
C LEU A 916 26.50 -7.92 -1.59
N CYS A 917 27.64 -7.59 -0.96
CA CYS A 917 28.94 -7.47 -1.62
C CYS A 917 29.34 -8.74 -2.37
N ARG A 918 29.06 -9.93 -1.81
CA ARG A 918 29.29 -11.22 -2.48
C ARG A 918 28.32 -11.47 -3.63
N HIS A 919 27.07 -11.01 -3.54
CA HIS A 919 26.10 -11.13 -4.63
C HIS A 919 26.45 -10.22 -5.82
N ILE A 920 26.89 -8.98 -5.58
CA ILE A 920 27.22 -8.01 -6.64
C ILE A 920 28.67 -8.11 -7.15
N ASN A 921 29.47 -9.02 -6.61
CA ASN A 921 30.92 -9.17 -6.89
C ASN A 921 31.73 -7.89 -6.61
N TRP A 922 31.52 -7.29 -5.43
CA TRP A 922 32.28 -6.13 -4.95
C TRP A 922 33.73 -6.50 -4.59
N PRO A 923 34.75 -5.64 -4.83
CA PRO A 923 34.69 -4.31 -5.42
C PRO A 923 34.56 -4.31 -6.96
N LEU A 924 33.77 -3.38 -7.47
CA LEU A 924 33.55 -3.20 -8.90
C LEU A 924 34.60 -2.27 -9.53
N VAL A 925 34.98 -2.56 -10.78
CA VAL A 925 35.98 -1.78 -11.53
C VAL A 925 35.31 -0.81 -12.51
N PRO A 926 35.97 0.32 -12.88
CA PRO A 926 35.50 1.20 -13.93
C PRO A 926 35.21 0.46 -15.25
N PRO A 927 34.15 0.83 -15.98
CA PRO A 927 33.71 0.10 -17.16
C PRO A 927 34.70 0.26 -18.33
N LYS A 928 34.85 -0.79 -19.14
CA LYS A 928 35.76 -0.84 -20.31
C LYS A 928 34.99 -0.80 -21.63
N ASN A 929 33.73 -1.23 -21.64
CA ASN A 929 32.81 -1.17 -22.77
C ASN A 929 31.37 -0.82 -22.31
N ILE A 930 30.44 -0.65 -23.25
CA ILE A 930 29.06 -0.22 -22.93
C ILE A 930 28.24 -1.28 -22.17
N LYS A 931 28.53 -2.57 -22.33
CA LYS A 931 27.87 -3.63 -21.54
C LYS A 931 28.27 -3.56 -20.07
N ASP A 932 29.54 -3.23 -19.79
CA ASP A 932 30.01 -3.02 -18.41
C ASP A 932 29.25 -1.85 -17.78
N LEU A 933 29.13 -0.70 -18.49
CA LEU A 933 28.38 0.47 -18.00
C LEU A 933 26.91 0.13 -17.70
N VAL A 934 26.24 -0.60 -18.60
CA VAL A 934 24.85 -1.05 -18.40
C VAL A 934 24.74 -2.07 -17.25
N HIS A 935 25.77 -2.87 -16.99
CA HIS A 935 25.82 -3.74 -15.81
C HIS A 935 26.00 -2.93 -14.51
N LEU A 936 26.87 -1.91 -14.50
CA LEU A 936 27.02 -1.03 -13.33
C LEU A 936 25.73 -0.26 -13.02
N GLU A 937 25.02 0.25 -14.05
CA GLU A 937 23.65 0.78 -13.89
C GLU A 937 22.72 -0.26 -13.24
N ALA A 938 22.72 -1.51 -13.73
CA ALA A 938 21.90 -2.58 -13.18
C ALA A 938 22.32 -3.03 -11.76
N VAL A 939 23.56 -2.80 -11.33
CA VAL A 939 23.95 -2.98 -9.91
C VAL A 939 23.43 -1.80 -9.08
N HIS A 940 23.50 -0.56 -9.58
CA HIS A 940 22.94 0.60 -8.87
C HIS A 940 21.43 0.45 -8.63
N ASP A 941 20.67 -0.02 -9.64
CA ASP A 941 19.25 -0.39 -9.52
C ASP A 941 19.01 -1.42 -8.40
N VAL A 942 19.95 -2.34 -8.15
CA VAL A 942 19.87 -3.35 -7.07
C VAL A 942 20.22 -2.77 -5.69
N LEU A 943 21.10 -1.77 -5.61
CA LEU A 943 21.38 -1.05 -4.37
C LEU A 943 20.20 -0.15 -3.99
N ASP A 944 19.58 0.56 -4.95
CA ASP A 944 18.34 1.30 -4.73
C ASP A 944 17.20 0.37 -4.26
N LEU A 945 17.05 -0.82 -4.84
CA LEU A 945 16.08 -1.84 -4.39
C LEU A 945 16.34 -2.29 -2.94
N TYR A 946 17.59 -2.54 -2.56
CA TYR A 946 17.95 -2.90 -1.18
C TYR A 946 17.55 -1.77 -0.22
N LEU A 947 17.92 -0.53 -0.56
CA LEU A 947 17.64 0.65 0.24
C LEU A 947 16.13 0.89 0.36
N TRP A 948 15.37 0.72 -0.72
CA TRP A 948 13.91 0.78 -0.70
C TRP A 948 13.32 -0.24 0.28
N LEU A 949 13.76 -1.50 0.23
CA LEU A 949 13.27 -2.55 1.13
C LEU A 949 13.67 -2.31 2.59
N SER A 950 14.84 -1.73 2.87
CA SER A 950 15.29 -1.42 4.24
C SER A 950 14.32 -0.53 5.01
N TYR A 951 13.68 0.44 4.37
CA TYR A 951 12.67 1.32 5.01
C TYR A 951 11.30 0.65 5.25
N ARG A 952 11.13 -0.64 4.89
CA ARG A 952 9.94 -1.45 5.14
C ARG A 952 10.23 -2.71 5.99
N PHE A 953 11.45 -3.24 5.90
CA PHE A 953 11.87 -4.50 6.52
C PHE A 953 13.24 -4.36 7.19
N MET A 954 13.34 -3.47 8.18
CA MET A 954 14.61 -3.02 8.77
C MET A 954 15.49 -4.18 9.28
N ASP A 955 14.90 -5.15 10.00
CA ASP A 955 15.64 -6.29 10.57
C ASP A 955 16.23 -7.22 9.48
N MET A 956 15.59 -7.28 8.31
CA MET A 956 15.97 -8.15 7.19
C MET A 956 16.91 -7.47 6.18
N PHE A 957 17.01 -6.15 6.23
CA PHE A 957 17.88 -5.33 5.37
C PHE A 957 18.62 -4.26 6.24
N PRO A 958 19.41 -4.69 7.25
CA PRO A 958 19.84 -3.80 8.34
C PRO A 958 20.93 -2.80 7.92
N ASP A 959 21.76 -3.13 6.93
CA ASP A 959 23.03 -2.44 6.67
C ASP A 959 22.88 -1.24 5.70
N ALA A 960 21.72 -0.56 5.71
CA ALA A 960 21.36 0.47 4.75
C ALA A 960 22.39 1.60 4.60
N SER A 961 23.07 1.99 5.69
CA SER A 961 24.13 3.01 5.65
C SER A 961 25.36 2.55 4.87
N LEU A 962 25.84 1.32 5.12
CA LEU A 962 26.99 0.74 4.42
C LEU A 962 26.68 0.51 2.93
N VAL A 963 25.44 0.10 2.62
CA VAL A 963 24.96 -0.05 1.24
C VAL A 963 24.93 1.29 0.50
N ARG A 964 24.65 2.39 1.19
CA ARG A 964 24.68 3.75 0.62
C ARG A 964 26.10 4.24 0.32
N GLU A 965 27.08 3.91 1.16
CA GLU A 965 28.49 4.24 0.93
C GLU A 965 29.00 3.59 -0.38
N ILE A 966 28.77 2.29 -0.58
CA ILE A 966 29.15 1.61 -1.83
C ILE A 966 28.30 2.05 -3.03
N GLN A 967 27.06 2.51 -2.83
CA GLN A 967 26.25 3.11 -3.90
C GLN A 967 26.86 4.43 -4.40
N GLN A 968 27.36 5.27 -3.49
CA GLN A 968 28.06 6.51 -3.86
C GLN A 968 29.40 6.22 -4.56
N GLU A 969 30.16 5.21 -4.12
CA GLU A 969 31.37 4.76 -4.85
C GLU A 969 31.02 4.20 -6.25
N LEU A 970 29.89 3.50 -6.38
CA LEU A 970 29.40 3.00 -7.66
C LEU A 970 28.93 4.13 -8.60
N ASP A 971 28.22 5.16 -8.11
CA ASP A 971 27.87 6.35 -8.91
C ASP A 971 29.16 7.04 -9.42
N ASN A 972 30.19 7.19 -8.57
CA ASN A 972 31.48 7.73 -9.02
C ASN A 972 32.15 6.88 -10.12
N ASN A 973 32.10 5.55 -10.03
CA ASN A 973 32.59 4.65 -11.09
C ASN A 973 31.77 4.76 -12.39
N ILE A 974 30.44 4.88 -12.29
CA ILE A 974 29.54 5.13 -13.43
C ILE A 974 29.83 6.51 -14.05
N GLN A 975 30.03 7.55 -13.24
CA GLN A 975 30.38 8.90 -13.66
C GLN A 975 31.69 8.93 -14.46
N VAL A 976 32.72 8.19 -14.02
CA VAL A 976 33.96 8.00 -14.78
C VAL A 976 33.71 7.26 -16.09
N GLY A 977 32.83 6.25 -16.09
CA GLY A 977 32.37 5.57 -17.30
C GLY A 977 31.70 6.51 -18.30
N VAL A 978 30.72 7.32 -17.86
CA VAL A 978 29.97 8.26 -18.72
C VAL A 978 30.87 9.38 -19.23
N ARG A 979 31.81 9.89 -18.42
CA ARG A 979 32.87 10.82 -18.89
C ARG A 979 33.75 10.23 -20.00
N ASN A 980 33.86 8.91 -20.07
CA ASN A 980 34.63 8.18 -21.09
C ASN A 980 33.74 7.44 -22.10
N ILE A 981 32.43 7.74 -22.17
CA ILE A 981 31.43 6.92 -22.88
C ILE A 981 31.80 6.64 -24.35
N THR A 982 32.40 7.62 -25.02
CA THR A 982 32.88 7.50 -26.41
C THR A 982 33.98 6.46 -26.58
N ARG A 983 34.87 6.29 -25.59
CA ARG A 983 35.89 5.24 -25.54
C ARG A 983 35.24 3.87 -25.31
N LEU A 984 34.20 3.80 -24.47
CA LEU A 984 33.42 2.57 -24.24
C LEU A 984 32.71 2.11 -25.51
N ILE A 985 32.17 3.04 -26.31
CA ILE A 985 31.56 2.76 -27.63
C ILE A 985 32.62 2.17 -28.57
N ARG A 986 33.77 2.84 -28.75
CA ARG A 986 34.89 2.32 -29.58
C ARG A 986 35.31 0.90 -29.20
N ALA A 987 35.45 0.62 -27.89
CA ALA A 987 35.83 -0.71 -27.40
C ALA A 987 34.78 -1.78 -27.72
N THR A 988 33.50 -1.41 -27.71
CA THR A 988 32.38 -2.31 -28.05
C THR A 988 32.39 -2.68 -29.55
N GLU A 989 32.69 -1.72 -30.43
CA GLU A 989 32.77 -1.91 -31.89
C GLU A 989 33.96 -2.82 -32.29
N VAL A 990 35.12 -2.61 -31.67
CA VAL A 990 36.34 -3.39 -31.95
C VAL A 990 36.20 -4.86 -31.52
N GLN A 991 35.53 -5.14 -30.41
CA GLN A 991 35.25 -6.53 -30.00
C GLN A 991 34.20 -7.22 -30.87
N GLY A 992 33.29 -6.48 -31.50
CA GLY A 992 32.31 -7.03 -32.44
C GLY A 992 32.92 -7.46 -33.78
N THR A 993 33.97 -6.78 -34.23
CA THR A 993 34.61 -7.01 -35.54
C THR A 993 35.64 -8.15 -35.54
N SER A 994 36.22 -8.51 -34.38
CA SER A 994 37.13 -9.65 -34.25
C SER A 994 36.51 -11.04 -34.49
N ALA A 995 35.19 -11.14 -34.69
CA ALA A 995 34.50 -12.38 -35.00
C ALA A 995 34.42 -12.70 -36.51
N GLY A 996 34.93 -11.84 -37.41
CA GLY A 996 34.68 -11.99 -38.84
C GLY A 996 35.64 -11.26 -39.79
N SER A 997 36.93 -11.60 -39.79
CA SER A 997 37.82 -11.26 -40.92
C SER A 997 39.01 -12.22 -41.04
N THR A 998 39.06 -12.99 -42.13
CA THR A 998 40.27 -13.69 -42.58
C THR A 998 41.27 -12.69 -43.15
N ALA A 999 42.39 -12.48 -42.46
CA ALA A 999 43.47 -11.62 -42.95
C ALA A 999 44.62 -12.48 -43.52
N GLU A 1000 44.81 -12.45 -44.84
CA GLU A 1000 46.00 -13.02 -45.47
C GLU A 1000 47.25 -12.23 -45.05
N SER A 1001 48.34 -12.94 -44.73
CA SER A 1001 49.67 -12.34 -44.60
C SER A 1001 50.71 -13.20 -45.31
N LYS A 1002 51.53 -12.56 -46.16
CA LYS A 1002 52.52 -13.23 -47.01
C LYS A 1002 53.83 -13.42 -46.25
N ALA A 1003 54.49 -14.57 -46.43
CA ALA A 1003 55.81 -14.86 -45.83
C ALA A 1003 56.89 -13.89 -46.35
N SER A 1004 57.95 -13.57 -45.60
CA SER A 1004 59.14 -14.40 -45.35
C SER A 1004 60.32 -13.49 -44.86
N PRO A 1005 61.55 -13.97 -44.49
CA PRO A 1005 62.00 -15.28 -44.01
C PRO A 1005 62.89 -15.27 -42.72
N LEU A 1006 63.17 -16.51 -42.24
CA LEU A 1006 64.28 -17.09 -41.43
C LEU A 1006 65.67 -16.36 -41.37
N PRO A 1007 66.62 -16.66 -40.41
CA PRO A 1007 66.98 -18.02 -39.94
C PRO A 1007 67.56 -18.28 -38.50
N GLY A 1008 67.74 -19.57 -38.14
CA GLY A 1008 68.69 -20.09 -37.12
C GLY A 1008 68.09 -20.67 -35.81
N LEU A 1009 68.03 -21.97 -35.46
CA LEU A 1009 68.43 -23.29 -36.03
C LEU A 1009 69.65 -24.02 -35.36
N ARG A 1010 69.38 -24.93 -34.40
CA ARG A 1010 70.16 -26.15 -34.01
C ARG A 1010 69.16 -27.22 -33.49
N LEU A 1011 68.97 -28.40 -34.10
CA LEU A 1011 69.78 -29.66 -34.12
C LEU A 1011 69.95 -30.40 -32.76
N ARG A 1012 69.97 -31.76 -32.64
CA ARG A 1012 69.49 -32.92 -33.46
C ARG A 1012 69.90 -34.28 -32.80
N LYS A 1013 68.98 -35.25 -32.63
CA LYS A 1013 69.15 -36.76 -32.51
C LYS A 1013 67.88 -37.35 -31.83
N ALA A 1014 67.19 -38.44 -32.18
CA ALA A 1014 67.27 -39.51 -33.21
C ALA A 1014 68.04 -40.82 -32.89
N ARG A 1015 67.32 -41.90 -32.48
CA ARG A 1015 67.26 -43.25 -33.12
C ARG A 1015 66.49 -44.30 -32.27
N GLY A 1016 65.77 -45.23 -32.93
CA GLY A 1016 65.17 -46.44 -32.31
C GLY A 1016 64.04 -47.08 -33.17
N SER A 1017 64.10 -48.38 -33.47
CA SER A 1017 63.14 -49.14 -34.31
C SER A 1017 63.36 -50.66 -34.13
N LYS A 1018 62.49 -51.60 -34.52
CA LYS A 1018 61.22 -51.59 -35.28
C LYS A 1018 60.06 -52.09 -34.36
N SER A 1019 58.94 -52.76 -34.72
CA SER A 1019 58.41 -53.35 -35.96
C SER A 1019 56.88 -53.62 -35.90
N HIS A 1020 56.32 -53.99 -37.07
CA HIS A 1020 54.99 -54.59 -37.37
C HIS A 1020 54.17 -55.19 -36.20
N VAL A 1021 52.84 -54.97 -36.14
CA VAL A 1021 51.82 -55.55 -37.06
C VAL A 1021 50.55 -54.67 -37.21
N HIS A 1022 49.84 -54.86 -38.34
CA HIS A 1022 48.49 -54.44 -38.81
C HIS A 1022 47.63 -53.30 -38.20
N LEU A 1023 46.75 -52.78 -39.05
CA LEU A 1023 45.82 -51.68 -38.80
C LEU A 1023 44.58 -52.10 -37.98
N LYS A 1024 44.03 -51.13 -37.23
CA LYS A 1024 42.62 -50.74 -37.32
C LYS A 1024 42.49 -49.21 -37.18
N GLN A 1025 41.35 -48.66 -37.55
CA GLN A 1025 41.09 -47.22 -37.53
C GLN A 1025 40.56 -46.78 -36.16
N ASP A 1026 40.97 -45.60 -35.69
CA ASP A 1026 40.28 -44.85 -34.65
C ASP A 1026 39.69 -43.56 -35.25
N THR A 1027 38.46 -43.23 -34.84
CA THR A 1027 37.77 -41.98 -35.18
C THR A 1027 37.80 -41.04 -33.97
N MET A 1028 38.25 -39.80 -34.15
CA MET A 1028 38.20 -38.79 -33.10
C MET A 1028 36.75 -38.37 -32.81
N GLY A 1029 36.34 -38.47 -31.54
CA GLY A 1029 35.04 -37.98 -31.05
C GLY A 1029 35.07 -36.50 -30.65
N THR A 1030 33.91 -35.84 -30.73
CA THR A 1030 33.73 -34.41 -30.39
C THR A 1030 32.83 -34.23 -29.17
N ASP A 1031 33.41 -34.21 -27.97
CA ASP A 1031 32.67 -33.89 -26.73
C ASP A 1031 32.64 -32.39 -26.46
N ASN A 1032 31.53 -31.74 -26.80
CA ASN A 1032 31.24 -30.36 -26.39
C ASN A 1032 29.74 -30.02 -26.42
N SER A 1033 28.88 -30.99 -26.11
CA SER A 1033 27.42 -30.80 -26.07
C SER A 1033 26.98 -30.05 -24.82
N LEU A 1034 25.98 -29.18 -24.95
CA LEU A 1034 25.39 -28.42 -23.83
C LEU A 1034 24.81 -29.36 -22.76
N SER A 1035 24.20 -30.46 -23.18
CA SER A 1035 23.61 -31.48 -22.30
C SER A 1035 24.63 -32.17 -21.40
N ALA A 1036 25.86 -32.41 -21.86
CA ALA A 1036 26.91 -32.98 -21.02
C ALA A 1036 27.30 -32.03 -19.87
N ARG A 1037 27.35 -30.71 -20.14
CA ARG A 1037 27.65 -29.70 -19.12
C ARG A 1037 26.52 -29.54 -18.10
N LEU A 1038 25.26 -29.53 -18.53
CA LEU A 1038 24.11 -29.41 -17.62
C LEU A 1038 23.98 -30.61 -16.66
N VAL A 1039 24.42 -31.80 -17.08
CA VAL A 1039 24.54 -32.98 -16.20
C VAL A 1039 25.73 -32.83 -15.25
N GLN A 1040 26.89 -32.36 -15.74
CA GLN A 1040 28.09 -32.14 -14.92
C GLN A 1040 27.91 -31.03 -13.87
N GLU A 1041 27.09 -30.02 -14.14
CA GLU A 1041 26.70 -28.93 -13.23
C GLU A 1041 25.58 -29.34 -12.25
N GLY A 1042 25.08 -30.58 -12.34
CA GLY A 1042 24.03 -31.10 -11.44
C GLY A 1042 22.63 -30.54 -11.67
N LEU A 1043 22.44 -29.73 -12.73
CA LEU A 1043 21.17 -29.09 -13.09
C LEU A 1043 20.21 -30.03 -13.83
N LEU A 1044 20.68 -31.20 -14.25
CA LEU A 1044 19.93 -32.21 -15.00
C LEU A 1044 20.43 -33.61 -14.62
N THR A 1045 19.55 -34.53 -14.24
CA THR A 1045 19.94 -35.93 -14.05
C THR A 1045 20.09 -36.65 -15.40
N PRO A 1046 20.94 -37.68 -15.51
CA PRO A 1046 21.08 -38.47 -16.75
C PRO A 1046 19.75 -39.09 -17.22
N GLU A 1047 18.90 -39.50 -16.27
CA GLU A 1047 17.58 -40.10 -16.54
C GLU A 1047 16.59 -39.07 -17.08
N LEU A 1048 16.55 -37.86 -16.51
CA LEU A 1048 15.70 -36.77 -16.99
C LEU A 1048 16.14 -36.29 -18.39
N LEU A 1049 17.45 -36.26 -18.67
CA LEU A 1049 17.98 -36.00 -20.00
C LEU A 1049 17.50 -37.05 -21.01
N GLN A 1050 17.46 -38.34 -20.61
CA GLN A 1050 17.01 -39.43 -21.46
C GLN A 1050 15.48 -39.41 -21.69
N GLN A 1051 14.69 -38.99 -20.70
CA GLN A 1051 13.26 -38.73 -20.86
C GLN A 1051 13.02 -37.58 -21.86
N LEU A 1052 13.68 -36.43 -21.70
CA LEU A 1052 13.55 -35.29 -22.60
C LEU A 1052 13.93 -35.64 -24.06
N GLN A 1053 15.00 -36.43 -24.25
CA GLN A 1053 15.36 -36.96 -25.58
C GLN A 1053 14.27 -37.88 -26.16
N THR A 1054 13.62 -38.68 -25.32
CA THR A 1054 12.54 -39.59 -25.72
C THR A 1054 11.27 -38.82 -26.12
N GLU A 1055 10.93 -37.74 -25.41
CA GLU A 1055 9.78 -36.90 -25.70
C GLU A 1055 9.98 -36.05 -26.96
N TRP A 1056 11.15 -35.41 -27.09
CA TRP A 1056 11.53 -34.68 -28.31
C TRP A 1056 11.50 -35.59 -29.56
N THR A 1057 11.91 -36.85 -29.41
CA THR A 1057 11.85 -37.86 -30.49
C THR A 1057 10.43 -38.37 -30.78
N LYS A 1058 9.45 -38.16 -29.88
CA LYS A 1058 8.02 -38.36 -30.17
C LYS A 1058 7.46 -37.16 -30.94
N GLU A 1059 7.70 -35.93 -30.49
CA GLU A 1059 7.16 -34.72 -31.12
C GLU A 1059 7.57 -34.61 -32.60
N GLN A 1060 8.84 -34.85 -32.92
CA GLN A 1060 9.32 -34.83 -34.31
C GLN A 1060 8.69 -35.90 -35.21
N LYS A 1061 8.06 -36.95 -34.66
CA LYS A 1061 7.33 -37.97 -35.45
C LYS A 1061 5.86 -37.58 -35.70
N THR A 1062 5.32 -36.62 -34.97
CA THR A 1062 3.94 -36.11 -35.17
C THR A 1062 3.83 -34.99 -36.21
N SER A 1063 4.93 -34.34 -36.61
CA SER A 1063 4.94 -33.20 -37.54
C SER A 1063 5.54 -33.54 -38.92
N GLY A 1064 4.81 -34.31 -39.74
CA GLY A 1064 5.16 -34.58 -41.15
C GLY A 1064 4.53 -33.55 -42.13
N PRO A 1065 5.19 -33.16 -43.24
CA PRO A 1065 4.76 -32.03 -44.06
C PRO A 1065 3.70 -32.37 -45.11
N THR A 1066 2.59 -31.60 -45.12
CA THR A 1066 1.62 -31.57 -46.23
C THR A 1066 1.93 -30.43 -47.20
N GLY A 1067 2.42 -30.74 -48.40
CA GLY A 1067 2.82 -29.75 -49.40
C GLY A 1067 1.64 -29.05 -50.11
N THR A 1068 1.63 -27.72 -50.12
CA THR A 1068 0.63 -26.92 -50.84
C THR A 1068 1.03 -26.74 -52.31
N ASN A 1069 0.19 -27.25 -53.22
CA ASN A 1069 0.42 -27.14 -54.66
C ASN A 1069 -0.33 -25.91 -55.24
N SER A 1070 0.26 -25.22 -56.21
CA SER A 1070 -0.25 -23.93 -56.70
C SER A 1070 -1.50 -24.06 -57.59
N LYS A 1071 -2.40 -23.07 -57.52
CA LYS A 1071 -3.34 -22.73 -58.62
C LYS A 1071 -3.98 -21.35 -58.45
N ASN A 1072 -3.78 -20.48 -59.43
CA ASN A 1072 -4.43 -19.16 -59.50
C ASN A 1072 -5.95 -19.30 -59.76
N LYS A 1073 -6.76 -18.48 -59.07
CA LYS A 1073 -8.15 -18.20 -59.48
C LYS A 1073 -8.17 -17.27 -60.70
N LYS A 1074 -9.15 -17.46 -61.57
CA LYS A 1074 -9.43 -16.56 -62.71
C LYS A 1074 -10.94 -16.27 -62.72
N LYS A 1075 -11.31 -15.02 -62.39
CA LYS A 1075 -12.72 -14.52 -62.28
C LYS A 1075 -13.51 -15.19 -61.13
N LYS A 1076 -14.61 -14.60 -60.64
CA LYS A 1076 -15.15 -13.24 -60.88
C LYS A 1076 -14.80 -12.33 -59.71
#